data_AF-A0A0H3GQG6-F1
#
_entry.id   AF-A0A0H3GQG6-F1
#
_cell.length_a   1.000
_cell.length_b   1.000
_cell.length_c   1.000
_cell.angle_alpha   90.00
_cell.angle_beta   90.00
_cell.angle_gamma   90.00
#
_symmetry.space_group_name_H-M   'P 1'
#
loop_
_entity.id
_entity.type
_entity.pdbx_description
1 polymer ?
#
loop_
_entity_poly.entity_id
_entity_poly.type
_entity_poly.pdbx_seq_one_letter_code
_entity_poly.pdbx_strand_id
1 'polypeptide(L)'
;MASIKELPRWEDEVYQIARGDKVEGGVGGIANMQAKTLAERTRYLKNVVESIPDYREFTFYKTENDPEGKLAGIAETHDGQLFRVAQGIDSENSFIYYRNDDGDAVPVAWQPGTELVKILSNLISDQGDNPFSVVFDNGLSPLGYKNGRLYADEFEKLYSSDSGLEFGGSIIDNNPPEGWRFVIYYRNGLVMCGQKDDGTMIGFGEGGSGGGSIEPGDTAPDYDSIRMYSGTATVRDVVGKRAGGRFVVNPDDTTSEEIPGGILVDVLGRRWYRQADFVSYDMFLAPRIPAATLLSVQVALAMGNRSSAIAYLAGVEAADKAIQAAHRFANIMKIPVRQNDGAFLMLVDHEAEVRTNTDLSGAIILTSANSGVNEIRWGPLRLLDPSAPEPMRMFNIKGKPRIELTAEELATFNATYSKYLKKGSQYLPYPKLYAYYGGMFYALSHEVEIYRNGERNKPRDRVLYREFSRIGKNGALTERIVKDIPDGTIGYAAIIQKEDDFLEFKCPHFIELGDSRRFLNIEVSRPMVRIKNLVHTSWQTNATSLESRVVISAREVFDVFCEYGETTCHPAENGSYVICIRDTCNVHIDNYYGLHGWGLQGHHGIKGLYGNRNTFNRVDFHSFGYDVFFKDLTVKGRQINLQGGNEWSIEKLRLYITRTSGDAVEYFLNYAIGMRQDYASDCDGILNIDGVTVMWDRGLPAWYNTTRSFDLVRIIDTANSLDQGIDSKLPPVIRIRNVVFDLAGIQTGRPNDNFEFCAVTALRSQFTDYSVTGRKTLLPDNITVDGMTAINVQPTQNAVMCGIKLPADLYQNTVGSRNKKGSDGTNARITLRNLHSVINNPSIELAAAQTVDIPGNAATWTADYLNSDYSWIPRIILENCIPAIIHAPGAKAVVDIHGGKLARVYTNGNSNRCRVTGADIELIPDAAGVTYFAADKTLVTGCSWLNPASGATYPGTLRGSGNEMIGESAKAPNLPAKAFIEE
;
A
#
# COMPACT_ATOMS: atom_id res chain seq x y z
N MET A 1 -29.82 80.90 9.40
CA MET A 1 -30.30 79.52 9.59
C MET A 1 -29.62 78.94 10.81
N ALA A 2 -30.35 78.25 11.69
CA ALA A 2 -29.72 77.45 12.74
C ALA A 2 -29.18 76.16 12.10
N SER A 3 -27.91 75.83 12.35
CA SER A 3 -27.26 74.62 11.87
C SER A 3 -26.94 73.68 13.04
N ILE A 4 -26.95 72.37 12.77
CA ILE A 4 -26.50 71.36 13.72
C ILE A 4 -24.97 71.36 13.73
N LYS A 5 -24.36 71.53 14.90
CA LYS A 5 -22.92 71.35 15.09
C LYS A 5 -22.65 69.86 15.32
N GLU A 6 -21.88 69.24 14.43
CA GLU A 6 -21.50 67.83 14.49
C GLU A 6 -20.09 67.66 15.07
N LEU A 7 -19.89 66.58 15.81
CA LEU A 7 -18.63 66.11 16.37
C LEU A 7 -18.33 64.71 15.78
N PRO A 8 -17.07 64.33 15.55
CA PRO A 8 -16.70 63.01 15.04
C PRO A 8 -16.86 61.92 16.11
N ARG A 9 -18.10 61.64 16.51
CA ARG A 9 -18.43 60.72 17.59
C ARG A 9 -19.42 59.67 17.10
N TRP A 10 -19.16 58.41 17.42
CA TRP A 10 -20.15 57.35 17.26
C TRP A 10 -21.06 57.34 18.49
N GLU A 11 -22.34 57.64 18.28
CA GLU A 11 -23.40 57.46 19.26
C GLU A 11 -24.02 56.08 19.04
N ASP A 12 -24.22 55.25 20.06
CA ASP A 12 -24.68 53.87 19.85
C ASP A 12 -26.18 53.76 19.53
N GLU A 13 -26.96 54.76 19.94
CA GLU A 13 -28.42 54.79 19.71
C GLU A 13 -28.86 56.06 18.99
N VAL A 14 -29.96 55.97 18.24
CA VAL A 14 -30.68 57.12 17.68
C VAL A 14 -32.00 57.23 18.41
N TYR A 15 -32.15 58.26 19.25
CA TYR A 15 -33.34 58.45 20.07
C TYR A 15 -34.64 58.44 19.25
N GLN A 16 -35.65 57.70 19.68
CA GLN A 16 -36.98 57.75 19.07
C GLN A 16 -37.91 58.61 19.92
N ILE A 17 -38.49 59.64 19.32
CA ILE A 17 -39.43 60.55 20.00
C ILE A 17 -40.60 59.74 20.60
N ALA A 18 -40.77 59.80 21.92
CA ALA A 18 -41.81 59.10 22.65
C ALA A 18 -43.14 59.89 22.61
N ARG A 19 -44.28 59.21 22.80
CA ARG A 19 -45.61 59.86 22.75
C ARG A 19 -45.81 60.98 23.79
N GLY A 20 -45.04 60.97 24.88
CA GLY A 20 -45.07 61.99 25.92
C GLY A 20 -44.06 63.14 25.72
N ASP A 21 -43.22 63.06 24.69
CA ASP A 21 -42.16 64.05 24.48
C ASP A 21 -42.71 65.37 23.93
N LYS A 22 -42.22 66.47 24.49
CA LYS A 22 -42.46 67.80 23.95
C LYS A 22 -41.58 68.01 22.72
N VAL A 23 -42.18 67.99 21.53
CA VAL A 23 -41.49 68.19 20.25
C VAL A 23 -41.17 69.67 20.06
N GLU A 24 -40.00 70.11 20.55
CA GLU A 24 -39.49 71.47 20.35
C GLU A 24 -38.17 71.49 19.56
N GLY A 25 -37.93 72.59 18.85
CA GLY A 25 -36.67 72.86 18.14
C GLY A 25 -35.59 73.45 19.06
N GLY A 26 -34.49 73.94 18.48
CA GLY A 26 -33.31 74.44 19.21
C GLY A 26 -32.25 73.37 19.46
N VAL A 27 -31.10 73.76 20.02
CA VAL A 27 -29.90 72.91 20.16
C VAL A 27 -30.14 71.68 21.04
N GLY A 28 -31.00 71.80 22.07
CA GLY A 28 -31.39 70.69 22.95
C GLY A 28 -32.81 70.18 22.71
N GLY A 29 -33.49 70.65 21.65
CA GLY A 29 -34.87 70.27 21.37
C GLY A 29 -34.96 68.82 20.89
N ILE A 30 -35.92 68.06 21.44
CA ILE A 30 -36.10 66.63 21.16
C ILE A 30 -36.21 66.36 19.65
N ALA A 31 -36.81 67.28 18.89
CA ALA A 31 -36.96 67.17 17.43
C ALA A 31 -35.61 67.14 16.67
N ASN A 32 -34.55 67.73 17.21
CA ASN A 32 -33.23 67.84 16.57
C ASN A 32 -32.22 66.78 17.06
N MET A 33 -32.56 66.00 18.08
CA MET A 33 -31.64 65.04 18.70
C MET A 33 -31.20 63.97 17.69
N GLN A 34 -32.15 63.40 16.95
CA GLN A 34 -31.90 62.39 15.93
C GLN A 34 -30.96 62.90 14.82
N ALA A 35 -31.23 64.10 14.31
CA ALA A 35 -30.43 64.73 13.27
C ALA A 35 -29.01 65.04 13.77
N LYS A 36 -28.85 65.46 15.03
CA LYS A 36 -27.53 65.66 15.66
C LYS A 36 -26.76 64.34 15.75
N THR A 37 -27.38 63.29 16.28
CA THR A 37 -26.78 61.95 16.38
C THR A 37 -26.35 61.42 15.00
N LEU A 38 -27.19 61.56 13.98
CA LEU A 38 -26.86 61.10 12.62
C LEU A 38 -25.75 61.95 11.99
N ALA A 39 -25.72 63.26 12.22
CA ALA A 39 -24.64 64.13 11.77
C ALA A 39 -23.30 63.76 12.44
N GLU A 40 -23.30 63.46 13.74
CA GLU A 40 -22.11 62.99 14.47
C GLU A 40 -21.59 61.65 13.92
N ARG A 41 -22.47 60.67 13.74
CA ARG A 41 -22.13 59.36 13.12
C ARG A 41 -21.60 59.52 11.70
N THR A 42 -22.20 60.40 10.89
CA THR A 42 -21.75 60.66 9.51
C THR A 42 -20.36 61.28 9.50
N ARG A 43 -20.09 62.25 10.38
CA ARG A 43 -18.75 62.86 10.53
C ARG A 43 -17.72 61.82 10.99
N TYR A 44 -18.09 60.93 11.94
CA TYR A 44 -17.24 59.82 12.35
C TYR A 44 -16.93 58.87 11.18
N LEU A 45 -17.94 58.40 10.45
CA LEU A 45 -17.77 57.51 9.30
C LEU A 45 -16.93 58.15 8.19
N LYS A 46 -17.14 59.44 7.92
CA LYS A 46 -16.30 60.18 6.96
C LYS A 46 -14.84 60.14 7.37
N ASN A 47 -14.53 60.41 8.65
CA ASN A 47 -13.16 60.34 9.16
C ASN A 47 -12.59 58.91 9.07
N VAL A 48 -13.40 57.89 9.37
CA VAL A 48 -12.98 56.48 9.25
C VAL A 48 -12.66 56.13 7.79
N VAL A 49 -13.55 56.44 6.86
CA VAL A 49 -13.33 56.19 5.41
C VAL A 49 -12.11 56.94 4.90
N GLU A 50 -11.95 58.22 5.28
CA GLU A 50 -10.78 59.03 4.92
C GLU A 50 -9.47 58.55 5.57
N SER A 51 -9.55 57.73 6.62
CA SER A 51 -8.40 57.11 7.30
C SER A 51 -7.98 55.76 6.73
N ILE A 52 -8.78 55.16 5.84
CA ILE A 52 -8.41 53.91 5.15
C ILE A 52 -7.28 54.23 4.17
N PRO A 53 -6.09 53.62 4.28
CA PRO A 53 -4.95 53.90 3.40
C PRO A 53 -5.30 53.72 1.91
N ASP A 54 -6.05 52.66 1.59
CA ASP A 54 -6.46 52.33 0.21
C ASP A 54 -7.48 53.30 -0.40
N TYR A 55 -8.19 54.10 0.41
CA TYR A 55 -9.17 55.05 -0.14
C TYR A 55 -8.50 56.15 -0.98
N ARG A 56 -7.19 56.40 -0.81
CA ARG A 56 -6.43 57.38 -1.61
C ARG A 56 -5.32 56.76 -2.44
N GLU A 57 -5.40 55.47 -2.82
CA GLU A 57 -4.44 54.92 -3.80
C GLU A 57 -4.60 55.64 -5.14
N PHE A 58 -3.90 56.76 -5.30
CA PHE A 58 -3.83 57.56 -6.50
C PHE A 58 -3.20 56.69 -7.62
N THR A 59 -4.07 56.01 -8.36
CA THR A 59 -3.70 55.10 -9.44
C THR A 59 -3.94 55.81 -10.76
N PHE A 60 -2.87 56.02 -11.51
CA PHE A 60 -2.93 56.67 -12.81
C PHE A 60 -2.56 55.71 -13.92
N TYR A 61 -2.92 56.10 -15.13
CA TYR A 61 -2.70 55.34 -16.34
C TYR A 61 -1.92 56.20 -17.31
N LYS A 62 -1.03 55.56 -18.07
CA LYS A 62 -0.34 56.22 -19.18
C LYS A 62 -1.37 56.69 -20.21
N THR A 63 -1.24 57.92 -20.69
CA THR A 63 -2.06 58.47 -21.77
C THR A 63 -1.15 59.05 -22.85
N GLU A 64 -1.70 59.37 -24.03
CA GLU A 64 -0.91 59.96 -25.13
C GLU A 64 -0.21 61.27 -24.73
N ASN A 65 -0.86 62.07 -23.87
CA ASN A 65 -0.31 63.35 -23.38
C ASN A 65 0.50 63.21 -22.07
N ASP A 66 0.45 62.05 -21.42
CA ASP A 66 1.21 61.72 -20.20
C ASP A 66 1.69 60.26 -20.30
N PRO A 67 2.69 59.99 -21.17
CA PRO A 67 3.10 58.62 -21.52
C PRO A 67 3.73 57.86 -20.35
N GLU A 68 4.12 58.55 -19.29
CA GLU A 68 4.65 57.95 -18.05
C GLU A 68 3.61 57.92 -16.93
N GLY A 69 2.43 58.53 -17.10
CA GLY A 69 1.36 58.66 -16.09
C GLY A 69 1.75 59.52 -14.89
N LYS A 70 2.86 60.26 -14.97
CA LYS A 70 3.44 61.02 -13.86
C LYS A 70 2.82 62.40 -13.73
N LEU A 71 2.44 63.05 -14.83
CA LEU A 71 1.84 64.39 -14.79
C LEU A 71 0.50 64.37 -14.06
N ALA A 72 -0.36 63.38 -14.38
CA ALA A 72 -1.61 63.16 -13.66
C ALA A 72 -1.34 62.81 -12.18
N GLY A 73 -0.30 62.02 -11.93
CA GLY A 73 0.21 61.71 -10.60
C GLY A 73 0.52 62.92 -9.75
N ILE A 74 1.40 63.77 -10.25
CA ILE A 74 1.84 65.00 -9.58
C ILE A 74 0.71 65.99 -9.41
N ALA A 75 -0.17 66.14 -10.40
CA ALA A 75 -1.27 67.12 -10.34
C ALA A 75 -2.29 66.82 -9.22
N GLU A 76 -2.51 65.55 -8.89
CA GLU A 76 -3.50 65.10 -7.90
C GLU A 76 -2.90 64.74 -6.54
N THR A 77 -1.56 64.79 -6.41
CA THR A 77 -0.85 64.48 -5.17
C THR A 77 -0.13 65.73 -4.63
N HIS A 78 0.10 65.75 -3.33
CA HIS A 78 0.89 66.77 -2.66
C HIS A 78 2.29 66.26 -2.40
N ASP A 79 3.23 67.17 -2.16
CA ASP A 79 4.59 66.83 -1.74
C ASP A 79 4.61 65.79 -0.60
N GLY A 80 5.47 64.79 -0.74
CA GLY A 80 5.61 63.60 0.10
C GLY A 80 4.59 62.48 -0.14
N GLN A 81 3.54 62.66 -0.95
CA GLN A 81 2.52 61.63 -1.17
C GLN A 81 2.94 60.58 -2.21
N LEU A 82 2.50 59.34 -1.99
CA LEU A 82 2.66 58.25 -2.94
C LEU A 82 1.52 58.22 -3.95
N PHE A 83 1.87 57.87 -5.18
CA PHE A 83 0.94 57.43 -6.21
C PHE A 83 1.55 56.28 -7.00
N ARG A 84 0.75 55.60 -7.83
CA ARG A 84 1.27 54.53 -8.69
C ARG A 84 0.73 54.67 -10.11
N VAL A 85 1.54 54.21 -11.07
CA VAL A 85 1.14 54.18 -12.48
C VAL A 85 1.08 52.75 -12.97
N ALA A 86 -0.08 52.36 -13.49
CA ALA A 86 -0.27 51.08 -14.17
C ALA A 86 0.52 51.06 -15.48
N GLN A 87 1.36 50.03 -15.68
CA GLN A 87 2.33 50.04 -16.78
C GLN A 87 1.82 49.42 -18.09
N GLY A 88 0.74 48.63 -18.02
CA GLY A 88 0.18 47.88 -19.15
C GLY A 88 0.33 46.36 -18.97
N ILE A 89 -0.50 45.59 -19.68
CA ILE A 89 -0.58 44.12 -19.54
C ILE A 89 0.69 43.39 -20.01
N ASP A 90 1.41 43.98 -20.96
CA ASP A 90 2.62 43.41 -21.58
C ASP A 90 3.92 43.98 -20.96
N SER A 91 3.83 44.67 -19.83
CA SER A 91 5.01 45.22 -19.14
C SER A 91 5.56 44.24 -18.10
N GLU A 92 6.88 44.23 -17.93
CA GLU A 92 7.57 43.47 -16.88
C GLU A 92 7.15 43.89 -15.47
N ASN A 93 6.67 45.12 -15.30
CA ASN A 93 6.14 45.63 -14.04
C ASN A 93 4.62 45.84 -14.17
N SER A 94 3.85 45.50 -13.15
CA SER A 94 2.41 45.81 -13.10
C SER A 94 2.17 47.27 -12.72
N PHE A 95 2.87 47.73 -11.68
CA PHE A 95 2.84 49.11 -11.19
C PHE A 95 4.25 49.61 -10.90
N ILE A 96 4.47 50.90 -11.17
CA ILE A 96 5.58 51.65 -10.58
C ILE A 96 4.99 52.61 -9.55
N TYR A 97 5.52 52.55 -8.34
CA TYR A 97 5.17 53.44 -7.24
C TYR A 97 6.10 54.65 -7.26
N TYR A 98 5.50 55.84 -7.25
CA TYR A 98 6.18 57.13 -7.23
C TYR A 98 5.86 57.86 -5.93
N ARG A 99 6.82 58.64 -5.43
CA ARG A 99 6.59 59.70 -4.45
C ARG A 99 6.65 61.04 -5.17
N ASN A 100 5.67 61.91 -4.93
CA ASN A 100 5.73 63.30 -5.34
C ASN A 100 6.68 64.03 -4.39
N ASP A 101 7.86 64.42 -4.87
CA ASP A 101 8.84 65.22 -4.12
C ASP A 101 8.89 66.62 -4.77
N ASP A 102 8.21 67.59 -4.16
CA ASP A 102 8.10 68.99 -4.59
C ASP A 102 7.75 69.15 -6.09
N GLY A 103 6.83 68.31 -6.57
CA GLY A 103 6.39 68.30 -7.98
C GLY A 103 7.18 67.36 -8.90
N ASP A 104 8.18 66.64 -8.38
CA ASP A 104 8.91 65.60 -9.12
C ASP A 104 8.43 64.19 -8.74
N ALA A 105 8.27 63.31 -9.73
CA ALA A 105 7.76 61.95 -9.54
C ALA A 105 8.90 60.94 -9.40
N VAL A 106 9.35 60.71 -8.16
CA VAL A 106 10.49 59.85 -7.85
C VAL A 106 10.04 58.39 -7.69
N PRO A 107 10.51 57.43 -8.52
CA PRO A 107 10.15 56.02 -8.38
C PRO A 107 10.79 55.41 -7.13
N VAL A 108 10.01 54.68 -6.33
CA VAL A 108 10.46 54.10 -5.05
C VAL A 108 10.30 52.58 -4.96
N ALA A 109 9.39 52.00 -5.75
CA ALA A 109 9.20 50.56 -5.82
C ALA A 109 8.50 50.17 -7.13
N TRP A 110 8.58 48.90 -7.50
CA TRP A 110 7.81 48.31 -8.57
C TRP A 110 7.30 46.92 -8.17
N GLN A 111 6.16 46.54 -8.75
CA GLN A 111 5.57 45.23 -8.57
C GLN A 111 5.74 44.41 -9.86
N PRO A 112 6.13 43.13 -9.80
CA PRO A 112 6.23 42.27 -10.98
C PRO A 112 4.93 42.23 -11.79
N GLY A 113 5.05 42.24 -13.12
CA GLY A 113 3.97 42.07 -14.08
C GLY A 113 3.88 40.64 -14.60
N THR A 114 2.75 40.31 -15.24
CA THR A 114 2.51 38.98 -15.83
C THR A 114 3.58 38.61 -16.85
N GLU A 115 4.13 39.58 -17.58
CA GLU A 115 5.17 39.32 -18.58
C GLU A 115 6.48 38.84 -17.98
N LEU A 116 6.90 39.39 -16.83
CA LEU A 116 8.09 38.90 -16.12
C LEU A 116 7.91 37.46 -15.63
N VAL A 117 6.70 37.10 -15.21
CA VAL A 117 6.36 35.72 -14.81
C VAL A 117 6.41 34.78 -16.01
N LYS A 118 5.93 35.20 -17.19
CA LYS A 118 6.07 34.42 -18.43
C LYS A 118 7.53 34.26 -18.84
N ILE A 119 8.36 35.30 -18.75
CA ILE A 119 9.79 35.20 -19.05
C ILE A 119 10.44 34.17 -18.16
N LEU A 120 10.19 34.22 -16.85
CA LEU A 120 10.71 33.22 -15.91
C LEU A 120 10.17 31.81 -16.23
N SER A 121 8.88 31.69 -16.52
CA SER A 121 8.27 30.42 -16.91
C SER A 121 8.87 29.85 -18.20
N ASN A 122 9.13 30.69 -19.20
CA ASN A 122 9.76 30.30 -20.46
C ASN A 122 11.22 29.90 -20.25
N LEU A 123 11.96 30.62 -19.39
CA LEU A 123 13.32 30.25 -19.01
C LEU A 123 13.36 28.87 -18.32
N ILE A 124 12.32 28.55 -17.54
CA ILE A 124 12.12 27.26 -16.88
C ILE A 124 11.66 26.18 -17.87
N SER A 125 10.85 26.50 -18.89
CA SER A 125 10.26 25.51 -19.81
C SER A 125 11.08 25.25 -21.08
N ASP A 126 11.82 26.23 -21.59
CA ASP A 126 12.67 26.08 -22.78
C ASP A 126 13.89 25.20 -22.49
N GLN A 127 14.30 25.15 -21.22
CA GLN A 127 15.06 24.02 -20.70
C GLN A 127 14.02 22.91 -20.44
N GLY A 128 13.82 21.98 -21.38
CA GLY A 128 12.91 20.83 -21.18
C GLY A 128 13.34 19.85 -20.06
N ASP A 129 14.20 20.31 -19.16
CA ASP A 129 14.91 19.65 -18.08
C ASP A 129 14.64 20.48 -16.81
N ASN A 130 14.70 19.88 -15.61
CA ASN A 130 14.57 20.67 -14.37
C ASN A 130 15.65 21.79 -14.40
N PRO A 131 15.30 23.09 -14.33
CA PRO A 131 16.27 24.18 -14.51
C PRO A 131 17.34 24.21 -13.39
N PHE A 132 17.09 23.51 -12.29
CA PHE A 132 18.07 23.31 -11.22
C PHE A 132 18.92 22.04 -11.37
N SER A 133 18.60 21.17 -12.34
CA SER A 133 19.45 20.04 -12.69
C SER A 133 20.50 20.50 -13.71
N VAL A 134 21.76 20.50 -13.30
CA VAL A 134 22.87 20.52 -14.26
C VAL A 134 22.82 19.15 -14.94
N VAL A 135 22.41 19.09 -16.20
CA VAL A 135 22.43 17.86 -17.01
C VAL A 135 23.43 18.10 -18.13
N PHE A 136 24.46 17.26 -18.23
CA PHE A 136 25.41 17.28 -19.33
C PHE A 136 24.71 16.98 -20.66
N ASP A 137 25.34 17.33 -21.77
CA ASP A 137 24.78 17.12 -23.11
C ASP A 137 24.39 15.67 -23.37
N ASN A 138 25.02 14.69 -22.71
CA ASN A 138 24.68 13.27 -22.81
C ASN A 138 23.44 12.84 -21.99
N GLY A 139 22.75 13.76 -21.32
CA GLY A 139 21.55 13.50 -20.54
C GLY A 139 21.80 13.11 -19.07
N LEU A 140 23.05 13.19 -18.59
CA LEU A 140 23.42 12.81 -17.22
C LEU A 140 23.62 14.02 -16.32
N SER A 141 23.11 13.95 -15.09
CA SER A 141 23.42 14.95 -14.07
C SER A 141 24.62 14.53 -13.21
N PRO A 142 25.72 15.31 -13.15
CA PRO A 142 26.80 15.08 -12.20
C PRO A 142 26.37 15.32 -10.75
N LEU A 143 25.28 16.08 -10.54
CA LEU A 143 24.87 16.63 -9.26
C LEU A 143 23.53 16.02 -8.83
N GLY A 144 23.57 15.13 -7.85
CA GLY A 144 22.38 14.65 -7.14
C GLY A 144 21.98 15.60 -6.01
N TYR A 145 20.73 15.50 -5.55
CA TYR A 145 20.27 16.13 -4.30
C TYR A 145 19.84 15.05 -3.29
N LYS A 146 20.50 14.99 -2.12
CA LYS A 146 20.26 13.97 -1.10
C LYS A 146 20.37 14.60 0.27
N ASN A 147 19.42 14.28 1.15
CA ASN A 147 19.38 14.77 2.53
C ASN A 147 19.49 16.31 2.64
N GLY A 148 18.86 17.05 1.72
CA GLY A 148 18.88 18.51 1.73
C GLY A 148 20.19 19.14 1.21
N ARG A 149 21.09 18.35 0.60
CA ARG A 149 22.38 18.82 0.09
C ARG A 149 22.58 18.39 -1.36
N LEU A 150 23.16 19.28 -2.15
CA LEU A 150 23.70 18.96 -3.46
C LEU A 150 24.97 18.11 -3.27
N TYR A 151 25.07 16.96 -3.92
CA TYR A 151 26.25 16.10 -3.92
C TYR A 151 26.59 15.75 -5.37
N ALA A 152 27.88 15.64 -5.69
CA ALA A 152 28.30 15.10 -6.97
C ALA A 152 28.81 13.68 -6.78
N ASP A 153 28.11 12.68 -7.31
CA ASP A 153 28.56 11.28 -7.25
C ASP A 153 29.93 11.08 -7.92
N GLU A 154 30.33 12.00 -8.81
CA GLU A 154 31.55 11.92 -9.62
C GLU A 154 32.78 12.59 -8.98
N PHE A 155 32.62 13.35 -7.89
CA PHE A 155 33.72 14.08 -7.23
C PHE A 155 33.98 13.61 -5.79
N GLU A 156 33.50 12.43 -5.38
CA GLU A 156 33.43 12.05 -3.96
C GLU A 156 34.79 12.12 -3.23
N LYS A 157 35.93 11.99 -3.95
CA LYS A 157 37.27 12.17 -3.37
C LYS A 157 38.25 12.78 -4.36
N LEU A 158 38.96 13.82 -3.95
CA LEU A 158 40.16 14.30 -4.63
C LEU A 158 41.37 13.61 -3.99
N TYR A 159 42.12 12.84 -4.76
CA TYR A 159 43.39 12.28 -4.30
C TYR A 159 44.54 12.91 -5.09
N SER A 160 45.62 13.27 -4.42
CA SER A 160 46.91 13.48 -5.08
C SER A 160 47.61 12.13 -5.17
N SER A 161 47.90 11.65 -6.38
CA SER A 161 48.85 10.57 -6.61
C SER A 161 50.14 11.12 -7.19
N ASP A 162 51.20 10.31 -7.25
CA ASP A 162 52.46 10.69 -7.92
C ASP A 162 52.26 10.94 -9.44
N SER A 163 51.10 10.56 -9.98
CA SER A 163 50.69 10.80 -11.36
C SER A 163 49.80 12.04 -11.55
N GLY A 164 49.50 12.79 -10.47
CA GLY A 164 48.74 14.04 -10.52
C GLY A 164 47.47 14.03 -9.67
N LEU A 165 46.62 15.03 -9.91
CA LEU A 165 45.31 15.15 -9.28
C LEU A 165 44.35 14.13 -9.89
N GLU A 166 43.92 13.16 -9.10
CA GLU A 166 42.86 12.22 -9.46
C GLU A 166 41.54 12.72 -8.87
N PHE A 167 40.59 13.03 -9.76
CA PHE A 167 39.19 13.16 -9.38
C PHE A 167 38.65 11.73 -9.21
N GLY A 168 38.15 11.41 -8.02
CA GLY A 168 37.64 10.09 -7.68
C GLY A 168 36.44 9.72 -8.54
N GLY A 169 36.69 9.07 -9.66
CA GLY A 169 35.70 8.80 -10.69
C GLY A 169 36.22 9.01 -12.11
N SER A 170 37.27 9.81 -12.29
CA SER A 170 37.85 10.01 -13.61
C SER A 170 38.82 8.88 -13.98
N ILE A 171 38.88 8.56 -15.27
CA ILE A 171 39.87 7.65 -15.84
C ILE A 171 40.95 8.50 -16.51
N ILE A 172 42.21 8.31 -16.14
CA ILE A 172 43.35 8.83 -16.91
C ILE A 172 43.67 7.77 -17.97
N ASP A 173 43.39 8.08 -19.24
CA ASP A 173 43.81 7.24 -20.36
C ASP A 173 45.25 7.58 -20.74
N ASN A 174 46.15 6.65 -20.44
CA ASN A 174 47.56 6.71 -20.85
C ASN A 174 47.81 6.11 -22.24
N ASN A 175 46.76 5.63 -22.91
CA ASN A 175 46.79 5.22 -24.32
C ASN A 175 45.81 6.06 -25.16
N PRO A 176 45.92 7.40 -25.10
CA PRO A 176 44.96 8.31 -25.72
C PRO A 176 45.08 8.30 -27.25
N PRO A 177 44.16 8.99 -27.97
CA PRO A 177 44.27 9.18 -29.41
C PRO A 177 45.60 9.82 -29.82
N GLU A 178 46.03 9.58 -31.06
CA GLU A 178 47.25 10.15 -31.64
C GLU A 178 47.29 11.69 -31.46
N GLY A 179 48.42 12.21 -30.98
CA GLY A 179 48.62 13.64 -30.67
C GLY A 179 48.39 14.01 -29.20
N TRP A 180 47.96 13.08 -28.36
CA TRP A 180 47.75 13.29 -26.92
C TRP A 180 48.72 12.47 -26.08
N ARG A 181 49.20 13.09 -25.01
CA ARG A 181 50.04 12.44 -24.01
C ARG A 181 49.20 11.68 -22.99
N PHE A 182 48.09 12.29 -22.56
CA PHE A 182 47.05 11.66 -21.75
C PHE A 182 45.74 12.45 -21.89
N VAL A 183 44.62 11.79 -21.59
CA VAL A 183 43.30 12.43 -21.50
C VAL A 183 42.58 11.92 -20.25
N ILE A 184 41.85 12.81 -19.60
CA ILE A 184 41.04 12.53 -18.41
C ILE A 184 39.57 12.51 -18.80
N TYR A 185 38.85 11.47 -18.39
CA TYR A 185 37.43 11.26 -18.72
C TYR A 185 36.56 11.23 -17.48
N TYR A 186 35.29 11.58 -17.63
CA TYR A 186 34.23 11.14 -16.72
C TYR A 186 33.98 9.63 -16.90
N ARG A 187 33.37 8.99 -15.89
CA ARG A 187 32.95 7.57 -15.93
C ARG A 187 32.05 7.20 -17.12
N ASN A 188 31.37 8.19 -17.71
CA ASN A 188 30.50 8.01 -18.87
C ASN A 188 31.26 8.08 -20.22
N GLY A 189 32.59 8.26 -20.21
CA GLY A 189 33.44 8.34 -21.40
C GLY A 189 33.56 9.74 -22.01
N LEU A 190 32.97 10.78 -21.40
CA LEU A 190 33.16 12.18 -21.84
C LEU A 190 34.54 12.69 -21.41
N VAL A 191 35.17 13.46 -22.30
CA VAL A 191 36.46 14.07 -22.05
C VAL A 191 36.30 15.26 -21.11
N MET A 192 37.09 15.28 -20.04
CA MET A 192 37.17 16.40 -19.09
C MET A 192 38.29 17.37 -19.44
N CYS A 193 39.49 16.84 -19.68
CA CYS A 193 40.71 17.59 -19.94
C CYS A 193 41.81 16.65 -20.44
N GLY A 194 42.94 17.20 -20.89
CA GLY A 194 44.10 16.39 -21.25
C GLY A 194 45.31 17.24 -21.62
N GLN A 195 46.41 16.57 -21.96
CA GLN A 195 47.63 17.19 -22.45
C GLN A 195 47.99 16.64 -23.83
N LYS A 196 48.31 17.53 -24.78
CA LYS A 196 48.87 17.15 -26.08
C LYS A 196 50.33 16.72 -25.98
N ASP A 197 50.84 16.03 -26.99
CA ASP A 197 52.24 15.60 -27.06
C ASP A 197 53.25 16.77 -26.97
N ASP A 198 52.85 17.97 -27.41
CA ASP A 198 53.64 19.20 -27.32
C ASP A 198 53.63 19.87 -25.94
N GLY A 199 52.85 19.33 -24.99
CA GLY A 199 52.71 19.84 -23.62
C GLY A 199 51.52 20.78 -23.39
N THR A 200 50.77 21.16 -24.43
CA THR A 200 49.58 22.02 -24.31
C THR A 200 48.50 21.37 -23.45
N MET A 201 48.04 22.06 -22.42
CA MET A 201 46.95 21.61 -21.56
C MET A 201 45.61 22.11 -22.12
N ILE A 202 44.62 21.24 -22.23
CA ILE A 202 43.25 21.60 -22.65
C ILE A 202 42.28 21.15 -21.56
N GLY A 203 41.34 22.01 -21.16
CA GLY A 203 40.22 21.67 -20.27
C GLY A 203 40.26 22.24 -18.86
N PHE A 204 41.42 22.66 -18.38
CA PHE A 204 41.52 23.46 -17.15
C PHE A 204 42.52 24.59 -17.33
N GLY A 205 41.99 25.80 -17.53
CA GLY A 205 42.73 27.04 -17.35
C GLY A 205 43.52 27.51 -18.56
N GLU A 206 42.83 28.09 -19.55
CA GLU A 206 43.29 29.32 -20.22
C GLU A 206 42.04 30.13 -20.57
N GLY A 207 42.12 31.45 -20.43
CA GLY A 207 40.97 32.36 -20.41
C GLY A 207 39.96 32.16 -21.54
N GLY A 208 38.71 31.89 -21.17
CA GLY A 208 37.62 31.78 -22.11
C GLY A 208 36.50 30.93 -21.53
N SER A 209 35.45 31.61 -21.09
CA SER A 209 34.10 31.10 -20.86
C SER A 209 33.81 29.64 -21.29
N GLY A 210 33.57 28.77 -20.31
CA GLY A 210 32.63 27.66 -20.41
C GLY A 210 33.10 26.45 -21.22
N GLY A 211 33.57 25.41 -20.53
CA GLY A 211 33.29 23.98 -20.79
C GLY A 211 33.18 23.49 -22.23
N GLY A 212 33.95 24.05 -23.18
CA GLY A 212 33.91 23.63 -24.57
C GLY A 212 34.30 22.17 -24.68
N SER A 213 33.53 21.40 -25.45
CA SER A 213 33.85 20.03 -25.88
C SER A 213 35.33 19.97 -26.24
N ILE A 214 36.10 19.32 -25.38
CA ILE A 214 37.47 18.97 -25.74
C ILE A 214 37.28 17.81 -26.71
N GLU A 215 37.81 17.96 -27.92
CA GLU A 215 37.77 16.94 -28.95
C GLU A 215 39.15 16.26 -29.03
N PRO A 216 39.54 15.37 -28.09
CA PRO A 216 40.67 14.48 -28.34
C PRO A 216 40.24 13.38 -29.29
N GLY A 217 40.68 13.46 -30.54
CA GLY A 217 40.69 12.31 -31.44
C GLY A 217 39.84 12.46 -32.69
N ASP A 218 39.75 11.35 -33.42
CA ASP A 218 39.02 11.21 -34.68
C ASP A 218 37.50 11.20 -34.40
N THR A 219 36.87 12.38 -34.42
CA THR A 219 35.46 12.52 -34.03
C THR A 219 34.50 12.05 -35.11
N ALA A 220 33.34 11.56 -34.68
CA ALA A 220 32.25 11.11 -35.53
C ALA A 220 30.98 11.88 -35.15
N PRO A 221 30.27 12.55 -36.07
CA PRO A 221 29.07 13.32 -35.72
C PRO A 221 27.90 12.44 -35.24
N ASP A 222 27.91 11.15 -35.60
CA ASP A 222 26.84 10.20 -35.26
C ASP A 222 27.36 8.75 -35.34
N TYR A 223 26.50 7.80 -35.00
CA TYR A 223 26.83 6.38 -35.08
C TYR A 223 26.97 5.88 -36.52
N ASP A 224 26.27 6.48 -37.47
CA ASP A 224 26.36 6.11 -38.89
C ASP A 224 27.75 6.43 -39.47
N SER A 225 28.40 7.48 -38.97
CA SER A 225 29.77 7.83 -39.32
C SER A 225 30.79 6.78 -38.88
N ILE A 226 30.50 6.02 -37.81
CA ILE A 226 31.28 4.84 -37.44
C ILE A 226 30.91 3.65 -38.34
N ARG A 227 29.62 3.41 -38.60
CA ARG A 227 29.17 2.33 -39.50
C ARG A 227 29.75 2.44 -40.91
N MET A 228 29.89 3.67 -41.41
CA MET A 228 30.44 3.97 -42.73
C MET A 228 31.97 4.11 -42.72
N TYR A 229 32.63 3.90 -41.58
CA TYR A 229 34.05 4.17 -41.45
C TYR A 229 34.94 3.09 -42.08
N SER A 230 35.83 3.50 -43.00
CA SER A 230 36.81 2.63 -43.65
C SER A 230 38.27 3.01 -43.33
N GLY A 231 38.50 3.92 -42.39
CA GLY A 231 39.82 4.42 -42.03
C GLY A 231 40.58 3.51 -41.05
N THR A 232 41.81 3.88 -40.71
CA THR A 232 42.72 3.08 -39.88
C THR A 232 42.58 3.30 -38.37
N ALA A 233 41.82 4.30 -37.93
CA ALA A 233 41.67 4.56 -36.49
C ALA A 233 41.02 3.35 -35.79
N THR A 234 41.35 3.20 -34.52
CA THR A 234 40.78 2.19 -33.61
C THR A 234 40.06 2.80 -32.41
N VAL A 235 40.08 4.13 -32.28
CA VAL A 235 39.36 4.91 -31.26
C VAL A 235 38.70 6.09 -31.95
N ARG A 236 37.40 6.29 -31.73
CA ARG A 236 36.65 7.43 -32.25
C ARG A 236 35.64 7.90 -31.23
N ASP A 237 35.47 9.22 -31.12
CA ASP A 237 34.53 9.84 -30.19
C ASP A 237 33.31 10.36 -30.96
N VAL A 238 32.13 9.86 -30.60
CA VAL A 238 30.88 10.34 -31.20
C VAL A 238 30.45 11.62 -30.50
N VAL A 239 30.21 12.67 -31.28
CA VAL A 239 29.80 14.01 -30.81
C VAL A 239 28.33 14.23 -31.14
N GLY A 240 27.44 13.93 -30.19
CA GLY A 240 26.00 14.12 -30.37
C GLY A 240 25.32 14.38 -29.05
N LYS A 241 24.35 15.31 -29.03
CA LYS A 241 23.51 15.55 -27.86
C LYS A 241 22.86 14.23 -27.46
N ARG A 242 23.05 13.80 -26.21
CA ARG A 242 22.50 12.58 -25.59
C ARG A 242 23.09 11.26 -26.11
N ALA A 243 23.72 11.27 -27.28
CA ALA A 243 24.34 10.12 -27.93
C ALA A 243 25.88 10.02 -27.73
N GLY A 244 26.51 11.10 -27.26
CA GLY A 244 27.96 11.23 -27.26
C GLY A 244 28.69 10.13 -26.46
N GLY A 245 29.93 9.85 -26.87
CA GLY A 245 30.82 8.96 -26.14
C GLY A 245 31.86 8.27 -27.03
N ARG A 246 32.82 7.63 -26.36
CA ARG A 246 33.96 6.98 -26.98
C ARG A 246 33.65 5.57 -27.46
N PHE A 247 34.10 5.25 -28.66
CA PHE A 247 34.04 3.91 -29.24
C PHE A 247 35.44 3.41 -29.59
N VAL A 248 35.73 2.16 -29.19
CA VAL A 248 37.03 1.52 -29.40
C VAL A 248 36.85 0.19 -30.11
N VAL A 249 37.65 -0.05 -31.14
CA VAL A 249 37.67 -1.33 -31.86
C VAL A 249 38.12 -2.43 -30.90
N ASN A 250 37.32 -3.48 -30.78
CA ASN A 250 37.77 -4.74 -30.19
C ASN A 250 38.28 -5.66 -31.32
N PRO A 251 39.61 -5.83 -31.49
CA PRO A 251 40.17 -6.60 -32.59
C PRO A 251 39.88 -8.11 -32.48
N ASP A 252 39.56 -8.60 -31.28
CA ASP A 252 39.29 -10.02 -31.02
C ASP A 252 37.83 -10.41 -31.30
N ASP A 253 36.94 -9.42 -31.52
CA ASP A 253 35.53 -9.67 -31.81
C ASP A 253 35.18 -9.45 -33.28
N THR A 254 34.88 -10.56 -33.95
CA THR A 254 34.43 -10.59 -35.35
C THR A 254 32.99 -11.08 -35.51
N THR A 255 32.31 -11.43 -34.41
CA THR A 255 31.07 -12.22 -34.46
C THR A 255 29.88 -11.54 -33.78
N SER A 256 30.10 -10.64 -32.82
CA SER A 256 28.99 -9.98 -32.15
C SER A 256 28.13 -9.21 -33.14
N GLU A 257 26.83 -9.33 -32.94
CA GLU A 257 25.83 -8.53 -33.64
C GLU A 257 25.95 -7.07 -33.25
N GLU A 258 25.56 -6.18 -34.16
CA GLU A 258 25.45 -4.76 -33.86
C GLU A 258 24.40 -4.52 -32.76
N ILE A 259 24.73 -3.63 -31.83
CA ILE A 259 23.81 -3.07 -30.84
C ILE A 259 23.90 -1.55 -30.98
N PRO A 260 22.94 -0.89 -31.68
CA PRO A 260 22.98 0.56 -31.89
C PRO A 260 23.23 1.32 -30.58
N GLY A 261 24.24 2.18 -30.57
CA GLY A 261 24.66 2.93 -29.38
C GLY A 261 25.64 2.21 -28.45
N GLY A 262 25.81 0.89 -28.55
CA GLY A 262 26.73 0.10 -27.74
C GLY A 262 27.86 -0.56 -28.55
N ILE A 263 27.51 -1.37 -29.55
CA ILE A 263 28.44 -2.06 -30.45
C ILE A 263 28.08 -1.65 -31.87
N LEU A 264 28.97 -0.95 -32.57
CA LEU A 264 28.78 -0.53 -33.96
C LEU A 264 29.69 -1.35 -34.88
N VAL A 265 29.20 -1.73 -36.05
CA VAL A 265 29.99 -2.48 -37.04
C VAL A 265 30.29 -1.57 -38.22
N ASP A 266 31.57 -1.38 -38.52
CA ASP A 266 31.98 -0.55 -39.65
C ASP A 266 32.00 -1.31 -40.98
N VAL A 267 32.28 -0.62 -42.10
CA VAL A 267 32.28 -1.24 -43.44
C VAL A 267 33.35 -2.32 -43.62
N LEU A 268 34.40 -2.32 -42.78
CA LEU A 268 35.45 -3.35 -42.77
C LEU A 268 35.06 -4.55 -41.88
N GLY A 269 33.91 -4.48 -41.21
CA GLY A 269 33.45 -5.50 -40.28
C GLY A 269 34.11 -5.42 -38.90
N ARG A 270 34.78 -4.32 -38.54
CA ARG A 270 35.33 -4.16 -37.18
C ARG A 270 34.21 -3.82 -36.20
N ARG A 271 34.29 -4.33 -34.97
CA ARG A 271 33.32 -4.04 -33.91
C ARG A 271 33.85 -2.94 -32.99
N TRP A 272 33.13 -1.84 -32.97
CA TRP A 272 33.41 -0.65 -32.18
C TRP A 272 32.55 -0.66 -30.92
N TYR A 273 33.18 -0.82 -29.78
CA TYR A 273 32.53 -0.89 -28.48
C TYR A 273 32.53 0.47 -27.80
N ARG A 274 31.37 0.90 -27.29
CA ARG A 274 31.28 2.05 -26.40
C ARG A 274 32.10 1.77 -25.14
N GLN A 275 33.01 2.69 -24.80
CA GLN A 275 33.67 2.69 -23.49
C GLN A 275 32.85 3.51 -22.50
N ALA A 276 32.32 2.86 -21.46
CA ALA A 276 31.61 3.51 -20.37
C ALA A 276 31.56 2.61 -19.12
N ASP A 277 31.55 3.22 -17.94
CA ASP A 277 31.32 2.52 -16.67
C ASP A 277 29.82 2.29 -16.38
N PHE A 278 28.95 2.94 -17.17
CA PHE A 278 27.50 2.77 -17.13
C PHE A 278 26.87 3.29 -18.43
N VAL A 279 25.62 2.93 -18.68
CA VAL A 279 24.88 3.40 -19.87
C VAL A 279 23.50 3.97 -19.52
N SER A 280 22.99 4.87 -20.36
CA SER A 280 21.63 5.41 -20.30
C SER A 280 20.83 5.03 -21.54
N TYR A 281 19.52 5.20 -21.53
CA TYR A 281 18.67 4.94 -22.70
C TYR A 281 18.93 5.93 -23.84
N ASP A 282 19.28 7.18 -23.50
CA ASP A 282 19.67 8.22 -24.45
C ASP A 282 20.87 7.83 -25.32
N MET A 283 21.87 7.14 -24.74
CA MET A 283 23.04 6.64 -25.46
C MET A 283 22.70 5.58 -26.52
N PHE A 284 21.48 5.07 -26.51
CA PHE A 284 20.94 4.09 -27.45
C PHE A 284 19.84 4.71 -28.32
N LEU A 285 19.81 6.05 -28.39
CA LEU A 285 18.87 6.86 -29.14
C LEU A 285 17.41 6.57 -28.75
N ALA A 286 17.15 6.32 -27.46
CA ALA A 286 15.79 6.16 -27.00
C ALA A 286 14.96 7.43 -27.26
N PRO A 287 13.89 7.37 -28.07
CA PRO A 287 13.05 8.51 -28.32
C PRO A 287 12.39 8.96 -27.01
N ARG A 288 12.70 10.19 -26.60
CA ARG A 288 12.00 10.85 -25.49
C ARG A 288 10.68 11.43 -26.00
N ILE A 289 9.67 11.43 -25.14
CA ILE A 289 8.42 12.16 -25.37
C ILE A 289 8.74 13.65 -25.38
N PRO A 290 8.35 14.41 -26.43
CA PRO A 290 8.62 15.85 -26.48
C PRO A 290 7.98 16.58 -25.30
N ALA A 291 8.70 17.56 -24.71
CA ALA A 291 8.25 18.27 -23.51
C ALA A 291 6.84 18.89 -23.67
N ALA A 292 6.56 19.51 -24.83
CA ALA A 292 5.23 20.06 -25.12
C ALA A 292 4.12 18.99 -25.18
N THR A 293 4.46 17.78 -25.66
CA THR A 293 3.53 16.65 -25.67
C THR A 293 3.31 16.13 -24.25
N LEU A 294 4.37 15.96 -23.47
CA LEU A 294 4.29 15.54 -22.07
C LEU A 294 3.46 16.52 -21.24
N LEU A 295 3.66 17.82 -21.41
CA LEU A 295 2.86 18.86 -20.76
C LEU A 295 1.38 18.75 -21.15
N SER A 296 1.09 18.56 -22.44
CA SER A 296 -0.28 18.38 -22.93
C SER A 296 -0.95 17.13 -22.32
N VAL A 297 -0.21 16.03 -22.18
CA VAL A 297 -0.65 14.82 -21.47
C VAL A 297 -0.95 15.13 -20.01
N GLN A 298 -0.03 15.78 -19.29
CA GLN A 298 -0.20 16.11 -17.87
C GLN A 298 -1.39 17.02 -17.62
N VAL A 299 -1.57 18.08 -18.43
CA VAL A 299 -2.72 18.98 -18.35
C VAL A 299 -4.02 18.22 -18.61
N ALA A 300 -4.07 17.38 -19.65
CA ALA A 300 -5.24 16.57 -19.94
C ALA A 300 -5.59 15.62 -18.79
N LEU A 301 -4.60 14.97 -18.18
CA LEU A 301 -4.80 14.10 -17.01
C LEU A 301 -5.29 14.87 -15.78
N ALA A 302 -4.72 16.04 -15.51
CA ALA A 302 -5.15 16.91 -14.40
C ALA A 302 -6.60 17.40 -14.57
N MET A 303 -7.05 17.60 -15.81
CA MET A 303 -8.44 17.94 -16.15
C MET A 303 -9.37 16.71 -16.21
N GLY A 304 -8.87 15.50 -15.93
CA GLY A 304 -9.64 14.25 -16.06
C GLY A 304 -9.93 13.81 -17.50
N ASN A 305 -9.35 14.48 -18.50
CA ASN A 305 -9.53 14.19 -19.92
C ASN A 305 -8.50 13.15 -20.42
N ARG A 306 -8.65 11.92 -19.94
CA ARG A 306 -7.75 10.81 -20.27
C ARG A 306 -7.76 10.44 -21.76
N SER A 307 -8.88 10.63 -22.46
CA SER A 307 -8.97 10.39 -23.91
C SER A 307 -8.02 11.30 -24.71
N SER A 308 -7.94 12.59 -24.36
CA SER A 308 -6.96 13.50 -24.96
C SER A 308 -5.53 13.15 -24.60
N ALA A 309 -5.27 12.74 -23.35
CA ALA A 309 -3.95 12.27 -22.93
C ALA A 309 -3.47 11.07 -23.77
N ILE A 310 -4.34 10.10 -24.02
CA ILE A 310 -4.05 8.96 -24.91
C ILE A 310 -3.80 9.44 -26.35
N ALA A 311 -4.61 10.36 -26.87
CA ALA A 311 -4.47 10.89 -28.23
C ALA A 311 -3.14 11.61 -28.45
N TYR A 312 -2.64 12.36 -27.46
CA TYR A 312 -1.33 13.03 -27.55
C TYR A 312 -0.16 12.05 -27.69
N LEU A 313 -0.30 10.81 -27.20
CA LEU A 313 0.73 9.78 -27.33
C LEU A 313 0.67 8.98 -28.64
N ALA A 314 -0.40 9.12 -29.44
CA ALA A 314 -0.61 8.27 -30.62
C ALA A 314 0.45 8.41 -31.72
N GLY A 315 1.12 9.57 -31.81
CA GLY A 315 2.20 9.85 -32.77
C GLY A 315 3.61 9.78 -32.19
N VAL A 316 3.75 9.39 -30.92
CA VAL A 316 5.05 9.33 -30.24
C VAL A 316 5.73 8.00 -30.55
N GLU A 317 7.01 8.06 -30.93
CA GLU A 317 7.81 6.87 -31.18
C GLU A 317 8.12 6.12 -29.88
N ALA A 318 8.05 4.80 -29.91
CA ALA A 318 8.26 3.94 -28.74
C ALA A 318 9.75 3.67 -28.48
N ALA A 319 10.14 3.68 -27.21
CA ALA A 319 11.52 3.51 -26.77
C ALA A 319 11.94 2.04 -26.54
N ASP A 320 11.04 1.07 -26.71
CA ASP A 320 11.24 -0.36 -26.39
C ASP A 320 12.57 -0.93 -26.89
N LYS A 321 12.89 -0.72 -28.18
CA LYS A 321 14.09 -1.28 -28.80
C LYS A 321 15.37 -0.65 -28.23
N ALA A 322 15.38 0.65 -28.01
CA ALA A 322 16.52 1.36 -27.44
C ALA A 322 16.75 0.96 -25.98
N ILE A 323 15.68 0.83 -25.19
CA ILE A 323 15.73 0.33 -23.81
C ILE A 323 16.28 -1.11 -23.78
N GLN A 324 15.76 -2.00 -24.65
CA GLN A 324 16.27 -3.36 -24.77
C GLN A 324 17.76 -3.39 -25.16
N ALA A 325 18.17 -2.55 -26.12
CA ALA A 325 19.55 -2.46 -26.58
C ALA A 325 20.50 -1.98 -25.45
N ALA A 326 20.08 -0.96 -24.69
CA ALA A 326 20.84 -0.46 -23.55
C ALA A 326 21.09 -1.55 -22.50
N HIS A 327 20.04 -2.29 -22.12
CA HIS A 327 20.16 -3.42 -21.18
C HIS A 327 20.97 -4.57 -21.77
N ARG A 328 20.80 -4.92 -23.05
CA ARG A 328 21.58 -5.96 -23.73
C ARG A 328 23.08 -5.64 -23.69
N PHE A 329 23.47 -4.40 -24.00
CA PHE A 329 24.86 -3.96 -23.94
C PHE A 329 25.40 -3.95 -22.51
N ALA A 330 24.64 -3.36 -21.57
CA ALA A 330 24.99 -3.33 -20.15
C ALA A 330 25.24 -4.75 -19.59
N ASN A 331 24.43 -5.72 -19.99
CA ASN A 331 24.57 -7.12 -19.58
C ASN A 331 25.82 -7.80 -20.14
N ILE A 332 26.26 -7.46 -21.36
CA ILE A 332 27.50 -7.97 -21.96
C ILE A 332 28.69 -7.37 -21.22
N MET A 333 28.69 -6.05 -21.06
CA MET A 333 29.80 -5.30 -20.46
C MET A 333 29.85 -5.37 -18.93
N LYS A 334 28.81 -5.91 -18.28
CA LYS A 334 28.69 -6.00 -16.81
C LYS A 334 28.71 -4.63 -16.12
N ILE A 335 28.12 -3.62 -16.76
CA ILE A 335 28.03 -2.25 -16.25
C ILE A 335 26.57 -1.90 -15.91
N PRO A 336 26.32 -0.98 -14.97
CA PRO A 336 24.97 -0.54 -14.61
C PRO A 336 24.29 0.27 -15.70
N VAL A 337 22.95 0.29 -15.64
CA VAL A 337 22.09 1.21 -16.42
C VAL A 337 21.64 2.36 -15.52
N ARG A 338 21.74 3.60 -15.98
CA ARG A 338 21.29 4.80 -15.27
C ARG A 338 20.53 5.73 -16.20
N GLN A 339 19.30 6.07 -15.85
CA GLN A 339 18.49 7.07 -16.56
C GLN A 339 17.94 8.08 -15.55
N ASN A 340 18.61 9.24 -15.46
CA ASN A 340 18.38 10.24 -14.41
C ASN A 340 17.31 11.28 -14.78
N ASP A 341 16.78 11.25 -16.00
CA ASP A 341 15.76 12.17 -16.49
C ASP A 341 15.10 11.62 -17.77
N GLY A 342 13.97 12.20 -18.17
CA GLY A 342 13.31 11.96 -19.44
C GLY A 342 12.06 11.10 -19.33
N ALA A 343 11.10 11.36 -20.23
CA ALA A 343 9.88 10.58 -20.36
C ALA A 343 9.96 9.71 -21.62
N PHE A 344 9.60 8.43 -21.51
CA PHE A 344 9.68 7.44 -22.59
C PHE A 344 8.35 6.73 -22.76
N LEU A 345 7.93 6.51 -24.00
CA LEU A 345 6.79 5.66 -24.31
C LEU A 345 7.25 4.21 -24.45
N MET A 346 6.63 3.28 -23.71
CA MET A 346 6.83 1.84 -23.92
C MET A 346 5.53 1.17 -24.38
N LEU A 347 5.61 0.44 -25.49
CA LEU A 347 4.55 -0.43 -25.98
C LEU A 347 4.62 -1.84 -25.39
N VAL A 348 5.71 -2.17 -24.68
CA VAL A 348 5.92 -3.51 -24.11
C VAL A 348 5.94 -4.59 -25.21
N ASP A 349 6.48 -4.24 -26.37
CA ASP A 349 6.66 -5.14 -27.52
C ASP A 349 7.94 -5.96 -27.37
N HIS A 350 8.96 -5.38 -26.71
CA HIS A 350 10.25 -5.99 -26.46
C HIS A 350 10.56 -6.01 -24.96
N GLU A 351 10.78 -7.20 -24.39
CA GLU A 351 11.24 -7.37 -23.01
C GLU A 351 12.70 -6.90 -22.88
N ALA A 352 12.96 -6.06 -21.86
CA ALA A 352 14.32 -5.73 -21.44
C ALA A 352 14.81 -6.74 -20.39
N GLU A 353 15.79 -7.56 -20.76
CA GLU A 353 16.48 -8.44 -19.80
C GLU A 353 17.44 -7.62 -18.93
N VAL A 354 17.22 -7.60 -17.62
CA VAL A 354 18.05 -6.85 -16.69
C VAL A 354 18.94 -7.80 -15.90
N ARG A 355 20.27 -7.64 -15.98
CA ARG A 355 21.25 -8.48 -15.24
C ARG A 355 22.28 -7.67 -14.46
N THR A 356 22.23 -6.34 -14.55
CA THR A 356 23.11 -5.42 -13.83
C THR A 356 22.30 -4.41 -13.02
N ASN A 357 22.96 -3.75 -12.05
CA ASN A 357 22.31 -2.72 -11.24
C ASN A 357 21.71 -1.63 -12.14
N THR A 358 20.49 -1.21 -11.84
CA THR A 358 19.72 -0.31 -12.68
C THR A 358 19.10 0.79 -11.83
N ASP A 359 19.35 2.05 -12.20
CA ASP A 359 18.76 3.22 -11.55
C ASP A 359 18.00 4.07 -12.56
N LEU A 360 16.67 4.01 -12.50
CA LEU A 360 15.77 4.75 -13.40
C LEU A 360 14.99 5.82 -12.64
N SER A 361 15.44 6.19 -11.43
CA SER A 361 14.65 6.99 -10.48
C SER A 361 14.27 8.39 -10.95
N GLY A 362 14.98 8.94 -11.95
CA GLY A 362 14.62 10.22 -12.56
C GLY A 362 13.80 10.10 -13.85
N ALA A 363 13.57 8.89 -14.36
CA ALA A 363 12.85 8.68 -15.60
C ALA A 363 11.35 8.46 -15.39
N ILE A 364 10.55 8.80 -16.40
CA ILE A 364 9.13 8.49 -16.48
C ILE A 364 8.91 7.51 -17.64
N ILE A 365 8.16 6.44 -17.40
CA ILE A 365 7.75 5.51 -18.46
C ILE A 365 6.24 5.56 -18.59
N LEU A 366 5.77 6.02 -19.75
CA LEU A 366 4.37 6.06 -20.11
C LEU A 366 4.01 4.84 -20.96
N THR A 367 2.80 4.31 -20.76
CA THR A 367 2.19 3.35 -21.70
C THR A 367 1.11 4.04 -22.54
N SER A 368 0.52 3.31 -23.47
CA SER A 368 -0.58 3.79 -24.29
C SER A 368 -1.67 2.74 -24.47
N ALA A 369 -2.72 3.10 -25.19
CA ALA A 369 -3.76 2.19 -25.64
C ALA A 369 -3.25 1.07 -26.57
N ASN A 370 -1.97 1.05 -26.97
CA ASN A 370 -1.35 -0.03 -27.75
C ASN A 370 -0.35 -0.87 -26.96
N SER A 371 -0.11 -0.56 -25.67
CA SER A 371 0.90 -1.27 -24.90
C SER A 371 0.44 -2.68 -24.49
N GLY A 372 1.31 -3.69 -24.58
CA GLY A 372 1.01 -5.09 -24.26
C GLY A 372 -0.13 -5.68 -25.10
N VAL A 373 -0.89 -6.61 -24.53
CA VAL A 373 -1.94 -7.35 -25.26
C VAL A 373 -3.31 -7.24 -24.59
N ASN A 374 -4.38 -7.53 -25.33
CA ASN A 374 -5.77 -7.52 -24.83
C ASN A 374 -6.21 -8.90 -24.29
N GLU A 375 -5.30 -9.88 -24.20
CA GLU A 375 -5.58 -11.22 -23.69
C GLU A 375 -4.86 -11.49 -22.36
N ILE A 376 -5.47 -12.32 -21.50
CA ILE A 376 -4.85 -12.75 -20.25
C ILE A 376 -3.78 -13.79 -20.55
N ARG A 377 -2.53 -13.47 -20.22
CA ARG A 377 -1.39 -14.38 -20.30
C ARG A 377 -0.77 -14.56 -18.92
N TRP A 378 -1.13 -15.63 -18.23
CA TRP A 378 -0.64 -15.92 -16.88
C TRP A 378 0.73 -16.63 -16.85
N GLY A 379 1.29 -16.97 -18.02
CA GLY A 379 2.49 -17.78 -18.13
C GLY A 379 2.29 -19.29 -17.85
N PRO A 380 3.27 -20.12 -18.20
CA PRO A 380 3.16 -21.58 -18.21
C PRO A 380 3.03 -22.18 -16.81
N LEU A 381 2.25 -23.27 -16.72
CA LEU A 381 2.23 -24.18 -15.58
C LEU A 381 3.11 -25.38 -15.91
N ARG A 382 4.27 -25.51 -15.25
CA ARG A 382 5.33 -26.49 -15.57
C ARG A 382 4.83 -27.90 -15.94
N LEU A 383 3.86 -28.44 -15.21
CA LEU A 383 3.35 -29.81 -15.40
C LEU A 383 1.94 -29.90 -15.99
N LEU A 384 1.13 -28.84 -15.91
CA LEU A 384 -0.28 -28.89 -16.28
C LEU A 384 -0.61 -28.17 -17.59
N ASP A 385 0.14 -27.12 -17.89
CA ASP A 385 -0.04 -26.29 -19.08
C ASP A 385 1.29 -25.58 -19.41
N PRO A 386 2.34 -26.35 -19.77
CA PRO A 386 3.68 -25.82 -19.99
C PRO A 386 3.76 -24.95 -21.25
N SER A 387 2.78 -25.05 -22.15
CA SER A 387 2.70 -24.30 -23.40
C SER A 387 1.99 -22.94 -23.26
N ALA A 388 1.44 -22.61 -22.09
CA ALA A 388 0.72 -21.36 -21.93
C ALA A 388 1.62 -20.14 -22.21
N PRO A 389 1.13 -19.13 -22.94
CA PRO A 389 1.95 -17.98 -23.31
C PRO A 389 2.37 -17.16 -22.08
N GLU A 390 3.63 -16.74 -22.07
CA GLU A 390 4.19 -15.82 -21.08
C GLU A 390 3.49 -14.44 -21.14
N PRO A 391 3.32 -13.74 -20.01
CA PRO A 391 2.90 -12.35 -20.02
C PRO A 391 3.91 -11.49 -20.79
N MET A 392 3.40 -10.43 -21.43
CA MET A 392 4.28 -9.36 -21.92
C MET A 392 4.91 -8.67 -20.73
N ARG A 393 6.21 -8.35 -20.80
CA ARG A 393 7.00 -7.79 -19.70
C ARG A 393 7.79 -6.58 -20.18
N MET A 394 7.84 -5.51 -19.38
CA MET A 394 8.76 -4.40 -19.63
C MET A 394 10.17 -4.80 -19.22
N PHE A 395 10.36 -5.12 -17.93
CA PHE A 395 11.66 -5.51 -17.37
C PHE A 395 11.59 -6.92 -16.82
N ASN A 396 12.58 -7.74 -17.14
CA ASN A 396 12.74 -9.08 -16.58
C ASN A 396 14.13 -9.22 -15.98
N ILE A 397 14.20 -9.18 -14.65
CA ILE A 397 15.43 -9.28 -13.89
C ILE A 397 15.86 -10.75 -13.88
N LYS A 398 16.95 -11.07 -14.59
CA LYS A 398 17.42 -12.45 -14.82
C LYS A 398 18.76 -12.74 -14.17
N GLY A 399 18.86 -13.91 -13.54
CA GLY A 399 20.07 -14.38 -12.87
C GLY A 399 20.87 -15.38 -13.69
N LYS A 400 21.72 -16.12 -12.98
CA LYS A 400 22.33 -17.37 -13.46
C LYS A 400 21.22 -18.33 -13.92
N PRO A 401 21.50 -19.17 -14.94
CA PRO A 401 20.52 -20.16 -15.38
C PRO A 401 20.17 -21.11 -14.23
N ARG A 402 18.89 -21.42 -14.09
CA ARG A 402 18.42 -22.49 -13.20
C ARG A 402 18.90 -23.84 -13.72
N ILE A 403 19.12 -24.79 -12.82
CA ILE A 403 19.56 -26.14 -13.17
C ILE A 403 18.37 -27.06 -12.99
N GLU A 404 17.69 -27.36 -14.09
CA GLU A 404 16.57 -28.30 -14.10
C GLU A 404 17.10 -29.73 -14.04
N LEU A 405 16.44 -30.58 -13.26
CA LEU A 405 16.77 -32.01 -13.23
C LEU A 405 16.36 -32.66 -14.54
N THR A 406 17.22 -33.53 -15.08
CA THR A 406 16.88 -34.34 -16.26
C THR A 406 15.84 -35.41 -15.90
N ALA A 407 15.24 -36.05 -16.91
CA ALA A 407 14.31 -37.16 -16.69
C ALA A 407 14.92 -38.31 -15.88
N GLU A 408 16.19 -38.65 -16.12
CA GLU A 408 16.93 -39.70 -15.37
C GLU A 408 17.18 -39.29 -13.92
N GLU A 409 17.53 -38.02 -13.70
CA GLU A 409 17.73 -37.47 -12.36
C GLU A 409 16.41 -37.41 -11.57
N LEU A 410 15.30 -37.05 -12.21
CA LEU A 410 13.97 -37.10 -11.62
C LEU A 410 13.56 -38.52 -11.27
N ALA A 411 13.81 -39.51 -12.13
CA ALA A 411 13.56 -40.92 -11.84
C ALA A 411 14.36 -41.39 -10.60
N THR A 412 15.65 -41.02 -10.54
CA THR A 412 16.52 -41.31 -9.38
C THR A 412 16.03 -40.59 -8.13
N PHE A 413 15.61 -39.32 -8.25
CA PHE A 413 15.07 -38.52 -7.16
C PHE A 413 13.80 -39.15 -6.59
N ASN A 414 12.86 -39.51 -7.45
CA ASN A 414 11.63 -40.18 -7.04
C ASN A 414 11.90 -41.52 -6.36
N ALA A 415 12.78 -42.35 -6.91
CA ALA A 415 13.11 -43.66 -6.33
C ALA A 415 13.84 -43.58 -4.98
N THR A 416 14.68 -42.56 -4.77
CA THR A 416 15.65 -42.55 -3.65
C THR A 416 15.43 -41.42 -2.64
N TYR A 417 15.09 -40.22 -3.11
CA TYR A 417 15.15 -38.98 -2.32
C TYR A 417 13.78 -38.34 -2.04
N SER A 418 12.74 -38.63 -2.82
CA SER A 418 11.40 -38.07 -2.62
C SER A 418 10.81 -38.39 -1.25
N LYS A 419 11.13 -39.57 -0.69
CA LYS A 419 10.71 -40.01 0.66
C LYS A 419 11.15 -39.09 1.80
N TYR A 420 12.12 -38.21 1.57
CA TYR A 420 12.58 -37.24 2.56
C TYR A 420 11.74 -35.95 2.57
N LEU A 421 10.86 -35.73 1.58
CA LEU A 421 9.97 -34.57 1.48
C LEU A 421 8.74 -34.72 2.41
N LYS A 422 9.01 -34.75 3.72
CA LYS A 422 8.01 -34.93 4.78
C LYS A 422 7.91 -33.70 5.68
N LYS A 423 6.68 -33.38 6.09
CA LYS A 423 6.36 -32.23 6.97
C LYS A 423 7.25 -32.29 8.23
N GLY A 424 7.89 -31.16 8.54
CA GLY A 424 8.76 -31.01 9.70
C GLY A 424 10.23 -31.38 9.45
N SER A 425 10.57 -32.04 8.34
CA SER A 425 11.97 -32.32 7.99
C SER A 425 12.72 -31.05 7.56
N GLN A 426 14.00 -30.96 7.92
CA GLN A 426 14.97 -29.98 7.40
C GLN A 426 16.14 -30.68 6.71
N TYR A 427 15.90 -31.88 6.19
CA TYR A 427 16.95 -32.73 5.65
C TYR A 427 16.52 -33.37 4.33
N LEU A 428 17.34 -33.17 3.30
CA LEU A 428 17.24 -33.77 1.99
C LEU A 428 18.66 -34.18 1.53
N PRO A 429 19.07 -35.44 1.73
CA PRO A 429 20.43 -35.91 1.46
C PRO A 429 20.69 -36.20 -0.03
N TYR A 430 20.31 -35.28 -0.92
CA TYR A 430 20.53 -35.43 -2.35
C TYR A 430 21.88 -34.79 -2.74
N PRO A 431 22.93 -35.58 -3.08
CA PRO A 431 24.29 -35.06 -3.23
C PRO A 431 24.47 -33.98 -4.28
N LYS A 432 23.62 -33.95 -5.32
CA LYS A 432 23.65 -32.90 -6.35
C LYS A 432 23.44 -31.50 -5.76
N LEU A 433 22.71 -31.38 -4.65
CA LEU A 433 22.47 -30.08 -4.02
C LEU A 433 23.73 -29.50 -3.35
N TYR A 434 24.71 -30.33 -2.97
CA TYR A 434 25.79 -29.91 -2.07
C TYR A 434 26.70 -28.83 -2.69
N ALA A 435 26.86 -28.84 -4.01
CA ALA A 435 27.63 -27.83 -4.75
C ALA A 435 26.92 -26.46 -4.80
N TYR A 436 25.63 -26.40 -4.49
CA TYR A 436 24.78 -25.20 -4.61
C TYR A 436 24.37 -24.63 -3.25
N TYR A 437 25.25 -24.76 -2.25
CA TYR A 437 25.06 -24.17 -0.92
C TYR A 437 24.67 -22.68 -1.01
N GLY A 438 23.60 -22.31 -0.30
CA GLY A 438 23.02 -20.97 -0.30
C GLY A 438 22.03 -20.69 -1.44
N GLY A 439 21.92 -21.58 -2.43
CA GLY A 439 20.86 -21.59 -3.43
C GLY A 439 19.51 -22.07 -2.87
N MET A 440 18.58 -22.41 -3.75
CA MET A 440 17.27 -22.98 -3.41
C MET A 440 16.98 -24.22 -4.24
N PHE A 441 16.43 -25.24 -3.60
CA PHE A 441 15.84 -26.39 -4.29
C PHE A 441 14.34 -26.17 -4.41
N TYR A 442 13.80 -26.36 -5.61
CA TYR A 442 12.36 -26.31 -5.90
C TYR A 442 11.92 -27.66 -6.47
N ALA A 443 10.83 -28.21 -5.96
CA ALA A 443 10.22 -29.45 -6.43
C ALA A 443 8.70 -29.31 -6.56
N LEU A 444 8.15 -29.87 -7.64
CA LEU A 444 6.74 -29.84 -7.99
C LEU A 444 6.27 -31.26 -8.34
N SER A 445 5.19 -31.69 -7.69
CA SER A 445 4.57 -33.00 -7.88
C SER A 445 3.56 -32.98 -9.03
N HIS A 446 3.31 -34.13 -9.66
CA HIS A 446 2.18 -34.34 -10.56
C HIS A 446 0.82 -34.39 -9.81
N GLU A 447 0.85 -34.65 -8.50
CA GLU A 447 -0.35 -34.75 -7.69
C GLU A 447 -0.94 -33.38 -7.37
N VAL A 448 -2.26 -33.30 -7.47
CA VAL A 448 -3.01 -32.09 -7.11
C VAL A 448 -3.24 -32.09 -5.61
N GLU A 449 -2.82 -31.01 -4.96
CA GLU A 449 -3.10 -30.74 -3.55
C GLU A 449 -4.50 -30.16 -3.38
N ILE A 450 -4.81 -29.06 -4.08
CA ILE A 450 -6.08 -28.33 -3.91
C ILE A 450 -6.72 -28.09 -5.26
N TYR A 451 -8.02 -28.31 -5.37
CA TYR A 451 -8.85 -27.89 -6.49
C TYR A 451 -9.55 -26.58 -6.11
N ARG A 452 -9.14 -25.46 -6.70
CA ARG A 452 -9.77 -24.16 -6.46
C ARG A 452 -11.26 -24.23 -6.82
N ASN A 453 -12.13 -23.82 -5.91
CA ASN A 453 -13.58 -24.00 -6.03
C ASN A 453 -14.04 -25.42 -6.42
N GLY A 454 -13.25 -26.45 -6.12
CA GLY A 454 -13.56 -27.83 -6.52
C GLY A 454 -13.50 -28.08 -8.03
N GLU A 455 -13.01 -27.12 -8.82
CA GLU A 455 -12.89 -27.25 -10.27
C GLU A 455 -11.72 -28.17 -10.62
N ARG A 456 -12.01 -29.28 -11.31
CA ARG A 456 -11.04 -30.35 -11.63
C ARG A 456 -10.54 -30.29 -13.07
N ASN A 457 -11.25 -29.60 -13.95
CA ASN A 457 -10.96 -29.61 -15.38
C ASN A 457 -9.97 -28.52 -15.78
N LYS A 458 -10.06 -27.33 -15.15
CA LYS A 458 -9.21 -26.20 -15.49
C LYS A 458 -7.80 -26.37 -14.89
N PRO A 459 -6.73 -26.40 -15.71
CA PRO A 459 -5.36 -26.58 -15.22
C PRO A 459 -4.96 -25.59 -14.11
N ARG A 460 -5.40 -24.33 -14.19
CA ARG A 460 -5.06 -23.28 -13.21
C ARG A 460 -5.78 -23.38 -11.88
N ASP A 461 -6.87 -24.12 -11.85
CA ASP A 461 -7.62 -24.36 -10.62
C ASP A 461 -7.09 -25.63 -9.91
N ARG A 462 -6.10 -26.32 -10.49
CA ARG A 462 -5.40 -27.46 -9.89
C ARG A 462 -4.07 -27.00 -9.28
N VAL A 463 -4.08 -26.79 -7.97
CA VAL A 463 -2.89 -26.41 -7.19
C VAL A 463 -2.11 -27.69 -6.87
N LEU A 464 -0.96 -27.91 -7.51
CA LEU A 464 -0.12 -29.09 -7.30
C LEU A 464 0.63 -29.07 -5.96
N TYR A 465 0.93 -30.24 -5.39
CA TYR A 465 1.90 -30.32 -4.29
C TYR A 465 3.25 -29.77 -4.73
N ARG A 466 3.87 -28.96 -3.87
CA ARG A 466 5.17 -28.35 -4.12
C ARG A 466 5.94 -28.16 -2.85
N GLU A 467 7.24 -28.03 -2.99
CA GLU A 467 8.15 -27.78 -1.88
C GLU A 467 9.36 -26.99 -2.38
N PHE A 468 9.78 -26.01 -1.59
CA PHE A 468 10.96 -25.20 -1.88
C PHE A 468 11.60 -24.71 -0.59
N SER A 469 12.93 -24.82 -0.54
CA SER A 469 13.74 -24.43 0.62
C SER A 469 15.17 -24.11 0.19
N ARG A 470 15.87 -23.24 0.93
CA ARG A 470 17.28 -22.97 0.68
C ARG A 470 18.14 -24.15 1.05
N ILE A 471 19.22 -24.29 0.29
CA ILE A 471 20.17 -25.39 0.40
C ILE A 471 21.23 -25.03 1.45
N GLY A 472 21.22 -25.76 2.56
CA GLY A 472 22.27 -25.76 3.57
C GLY A 472 23.40 -26.74 3.25
N LYS A 473 24.34 -26.92 4.19
CA LYS A 473 25.47 -27.85 4.01
C LYS A 473 25.02 -29.30 4.16
N ASN A 474 25.62 -30.20 3.38
CA ASN A 474 25.48 -31.67 3.52
C ASN A 474 24.03 -32.17 3.60
N GLY A 475 23.13 -31.60 2.78
CA GLY A 475 21.73 -31.99 2.70
C GLY A 475 20.82 -31.31 3.71
N ALA A 476 21.33 -30.41 4.55
CA ALA A 476 20.48 -29.56 5.38
C ALA A 476 19.65 -28.59 4.50
N LEU A 477 18.44 -28.29 4.92
CA LEU A 477 17.59 -27.22 4.38
C LEU A 477 17.43 -26.14 5.44
N THR A 478 17.47 -24.87 5.05
CA THR A 478 17.29 -23.77 6.02
C THR A 478 15.83 -23.65 6.42
N GLU A 479 14.91 -23.64 5.46
CA GLU A 479 13.48 -23.74 5.73
C GLU A 479 13.07 -25.20 5.80
N ARG A 480 12.27 -25.52 6.81
CA ARG A 480 11.68 -26.85 6.93
C ARG A 480 10.67 -27.11 5.82
N ILE A 481 10.51 -28.39 5.51
CA ILE A 481 9.44 -28.89 4.68
C ILE A 481 8.13 -28.73 5.45
N VAL A 482 7.15 -28.10 4.82
CA VAL A 482 5.91 -27.66 5.52
C VAL A 482 4.73 -28.58 5.31
N LYS A 483 4.84 -29.55 4.39
CA LYS A 483 3.82 -30.53 4.05
C LYS A 483 4.43 -31.84 3.58
N ASP A 484 3.67 -32.92 3.69
CA ASP A 484 4.04 -34.21 3.12
C ASP A 484 3.79 -34.20 1.62
N ILE A 485 4.85 -34.38 0.84
CA ILE A 485 4.73 -34.57 -0.59
C ILE A 485 4.53 -36.08 -0.85
N PRO A 486 3.56 -36.47 -1.69
CA PRO A 486 3.37 -37.87 -2.05
C PRO A 486 4.65 -38.48 -2.65
N ASP A 487 5.06 -39.64 -2.14
CA ASP A 487 6.34 -40.24 -2.50
C ASP A 487 6.37 -40.66 -3.98
N GLY A 488 7.49 -40.41 -4.66
CA GLY A 488 7.68 -40.80 -6.05
C GLY A 488 6.94 -39.96 -7.09
N THR A 489 6.32 -38.83 -6.70
CA THR A 489 5.43 -38.06 -7.59
C THR A 489 6.03 -36.77 -8.16
N ILE A 490 7.31 -36.48 -7.91
CA ILE A 490 7.95 -35.25 -8.38
C ILE A 490 8.06 -35.28 -9.91
N GLY A 491 7.34 -34.39 -10.58
CA GLY A 491 7.36 -34.26 -12.04
C GLY A 491 8.33 -33.22 -12.55
N TYR A 492 8.68 -32.25 -11.71
CA TYR A 492 9.61 -31.18 -12.06
C TYR A 492 10.39 -30.77 -10.82
N ALA A 493 11.70 -30.56 -10.98
CA ALA A 493 12.54 -30.03 -9.93
C ALA A 493 13.69 -29.22 -10.54
N ALA A 494 14.10 -28.17 -9.82
CA ALA A 494 15.19 -27.31 -10.24
C ALA A 494 15.99 -26.78 -9.05
N ILE A 495 17.24 -26.46 -9.34
CA ILE A 495 18.14 -25.77 -8.41
C ILE A 495 18.29 -24.32 -8.90
N ILE A 496 17.89 -23.39 -8.05
CA ILE A 496 18.08 -21.97 -8.25
C ILE A 496 19.40 -21.59 -7.58
N GLN A 497 20.35 -21.15 -8.39
CA GLN A 497 21.70 -20.88 -7.92
C GLN A 497 21.76 -19.58 -7.11
N LYS A 498 22.70 -19.51 -6.17
CA LYS A 498 23.03 -18.27 -5.48
C LYS A 498 23.78 -17.32 -6.43
N GLU A 499 23.38 -16.06 -6.42
CA GLU A 499 24.08 -14.99 -7.11
C GLU A 499 25.30 -14.55 -6.30
N ASP A 500 26.27 -13.93 -6.97
CA ASP A 500 27.49 -13.46 -6.31
C ASP A 500 27.16 -12.27 -5.40
N ASP A 501 26.28 -11.37 -5.86
CA ASP A 501 25.81 -10.20 -5.14
C ASP A 501 24.32 -9.92 -5.37
N PHE A 502 23.75 -9.04 -4.54
CA PHE A 502 22.41 -8.52 -4.79
C PHE A 502 22.38 -7.59 -6.01
N LEU A 503 21.32 -7.67 -6.80
CA LEU A 503 21.03 -6.69 -7.85
C LEU A 503 20.02 -5.67 -7.31
N GLU A 504 20.32 -4.40 -7.47
CA GLU A 504 19.43 -3.30 -7.15
C GLU A 504 18.78 -2.73 -8.42
N PHE A 505 17.46 -2.64 -8.39
CA PHE A 505 16.64 -2.02 -9.42
C PHE A 505 15.84 -0.87 -8.79
N LYS A 506 16.21 0.38 -9.09
CA LYS A 506 15.42 1.55 -8.68
C LYS A 506 14.48 1.93 -9.81
N CYS A 507 13.19 1.93 -9.50
CA CYS A 507 12.13 2.06 -10.49
C CYS A 507 12.06 3.47 -11.08
N PRO A 508 11.61 3.60 -12.34
CA PRO A 508 11.11 4.86 -12.85
C PRO A 508 9.71 5.15 -12.29
N HIS A 509 9.18 6.33 -12.57
CA HIS A 509 7.76 6.59 -12.42
C HIS A 509 7.01 5.93 -13.59
N PHE A 510 6.27 4.85 -13.29
CA PHE A 510 5.36 4.23 -14.24
C PHE A 510 4.03 4.99 -14.30
N ILE A 511 3.67 5.46 -15.49
CA ILE A 511 2.37 6.06 -15.77
C ILE A 511 1.65 5.18 -16.80
N GLU A 512 0.69 4.39 -16.33
CA GLU A 512 -0.07 3.50 -17.19
C GLU A 512 -1.31 4.19 -17.76
N LEU A 513 -1.29 4.41 -19.09
CA LEU A 513 -2.42 4.87 -19.89
C LEU A 513 -2.87 3.77 -20.86
N GLY A 514 -4.15 3.79 -21.21
CA GLY A 514 -4.77 2.84 -22.12
C GLY A 514 -5.57 1.73 -21.42
N ASP A 515 -6.76 1.44 -21.97
CA ASP A 515 -7.69 0.47 -21.38
C ASP A 515 -7.46 -0.95 -21.88
N SER A 516 -7.83 -1.93 -21.04
CA SER A 516 -7.84 -3.36 -21.39
C SER A 516 -6.49 -3.96 -21.81
N ARG A 517 -5.39 -3.31 -21.44
CA ARG A 517 -4.03 -3.75 -21.78
C ARG A 517 -3.38 -4.50 -20.63
N ARG A 518 -2.77 -5.65 -20.93
CA ARG A 518 -2.19 -6.58 -19.96
C ARG A 518 -0.71 -6.80 -20.26
N PHE A 519 0.11 -6.49 -19.27
CA PHE A 519 1.55 -6.68 -19.23
C PHE A 519 2.01 -6.62 -17.78
N LEU A 520 3.29 -6.88 -17.56
CA LEU A 520 3.96 -6.79 -16.27
C LEU A 520 5.11 -5.80 -16.35
N ASN A 521 5.21 -4.88 -15.40
CA ASN A 521 6.26 -3.88 -15.39
C ASN A 521 7.60 -4.52 -15.01
N ILE A 522 7.61 -5.34 -13.96
CA ILE A 522 8.84 -5.98 -13.46
C ILE A 522 8.57 -7.45 -13.13
N GLU A 523 9.21 -8.36 -13.86
CA GLU A 523 9.36 -9.77 -13.48
C GLU A 523 10.70 -9.97 -12.78
N VAL A 524 10.68 -10.62 -11.62
CA VAL A 524 11.86 -11.05 -10.88
C VAL A 524 12.06 -12.55 -11.12
N SER A 525 12.94 -12.86 -12.07
CA SER A 525 13.40 -14.22 -12.41
C SER A 525 14.80 -14.50 -11.86
N ARG A 526 15.25 -13.73 -10.86
CA ARG A 526 16.58 -13.75 -10.25
C ARG A 526 16.45 -13.71 -8.72
N PRO A 527 17.19 -14.54 -7.96
CA PRO A 527 17.22 -14.39 -6.50
C PRO A 527 18.13 -13.22 -6.07
N MET A 528 18.06 -12.82 -4.81
CA MET A 528 18.87 -11.73 -4.24
C MET A 528 18.65 -10.40 -4.99
N VAL A 529 17.41 -9.94 -5.03
CA VAL A 529 17.02 -8.71 -5.75
C VAL A 529 16.41 -7.69 -4.79
N ARG A 530 16.79 -6.42 -4.97
CA ARG A 530 16.16 -5.27 -4.31
C ARG A 530 15.45 -4.43 -5.36
N ILE A 531 14.15 -4.29 -5.24
CA ILE A 531 13.34 -3.35 -6.01
C ILE A 531 13.04 -2.15 -5.12
N LYS A 532 13.42 -0.96 -5.57
CA LYS A 532 13.33 0.26 -4.78
C LYS A 532 12.54 1.36 -5.46
N ASN A 533 11.92 2.21 -4.64
CA ASN A 533 11.32 3.48 -5.05
C ASN A 533 10.28 3.31 -6.16
N LEU A 534 9.42 2.29 -6.06
CA LEU A 534 8.35 2.10 -7.03
C LEU A 534 7.40 3.30 -6.97
N VAL A 535 7.23 4.03 -8.07
CA VAL A 535 6.14 5.00 -8.22
C VAL A 535 5.28 4.56 -9.38
N HIS A 536 4.01 4.29 -9.13
CA HIS A 536 3.06 3.82 -10.13
C HIS A 536 1.76 4.62 -10.08
N THR A 537 1.31 5.06 -11.25
CA THR A 537 0.02 5.72 -11.40
C THR A 537 -0.74 5.12 -12.58
N SER A 538 -1.94 4.59 -12.32
CA SER A 538 -2.84 4.09 -13.37
C SER A 538 -3.91 5.12 -13.74
N TRP A 539 -3.99 5.47 -15.02
CA TRP A 539 -4.89 6.50 -15.58
C TRP A 539 -5.81 5.94 -16.68
N GLN A 540 -6.35 4.75 -16.47
CA GLN A 540 -7.30 4.12 -17.40
C GLN A 540 -8.62 4.92 -17.51
N THR A 541 -9.21 4.96 -18.71
CA THR A 541 -10.49 5.64 -19.00
C THR A 541 -11.69 4.82 -18.56
N ASN A 542 -11.70 3.52 -18.83
CA ASN A 542 -12.86 2.69 -18.60
C ASN A 542 -12.98 2.24 -17.13
N ALA A 543 -14.23 2.26 -16.64
CA ALA A 543 -14.59 1.74 -15.31
C ALA A 543 -14.64 0.20 -15.24
N THR A 544 -14.38 -0.50 -16.35
CA THR A 544 -14.33 -1.96 -16.36
C THR A 544 -13.08 -2.43 -15.63
N SER A 545 -13.27 -3.01 -14.45
CA SER A 545 -12.20 -3.66 -13.72
C SER A 545 -11.45 -4.65 -14.61
N LEU A 546 -10.13 -4.52 -14.63
CA LEU A 546 -9.25 -5.57 -15.13
C LEU A 546 -8.86 -6.39 -13.90
N GLU A 547 -9.53 -7.53 -13.74
CA GLU A 547 -9.63 -8.32 -12.49
C GLU A 547 -8.32 -8.64 -11.75
N SER A 548 -7.14 -8.42 -12.35
CA SER A 548 -5.84 -8.44 -11.67
C SER A 548 -4.78 -7.73 -12.51
N ARG A 549 -4.26 -6.58 -12.05
CA ARG A 549 -2.99 -6.02 -12.53
C ARG A 549 -1.86 -6.38 -11.58
N VAL A 550 -0.70 -6.78 -12.12
CA VAL A 550 0.53 -7.06 -11.37
C VAL A 550 1.61 -6.13 -11.89
N VAL A 551 2.24 -5.36 -11.00
CA VAL A 551 3.35 -4.45 -11.37
C VAL A 551 4.69 -5.14 -11.13
N ILE A 552 4.83 -5.80 -9.98
CA ILE A 552 5.98 -6.61 -9.61
C ILE A 552 5.52 -8.06 -9.43
N SER A 553 6.14 -8.96 -10.18
CA SER A 553 6.00 -10.40 -10.04
C SER A 553 7.33 -11.00 -9.65
N ALA A 554 7.34 -12.02 -8.79
CA ALA A 554 8.51 -12.86 -8.58
C ALA A 554 8.11 -14.33 -8.53
N ARG A 555 8.89 -15.18 -9.18
CA ARG A 555 8.55 -16.59 -9.33
C ARG A 555 9.75 -17.51 -9.15
N GLU A 556 9.62 -18.48 -8.24
CA GLU A 556 10.59 -19.57 -8.06
C GLU A 556 11.99 -19.00 -7.77
N VAL A 557 12.11 -18.05 -6.83
CA VAL A 557 13.35 -17.36 -6.45
C VAL A 557 13.48 -17.27 -4.93
N PHE A 558 14.48 -16.54 -4.42
CA PHE A 558 14.63 -16.28 -3.00
C PHE A 558 15.27 -14.91 -2.75
N ASP A 559 15.15 -14.38 -1.54
CA ASP A 559 15.73 -13.09 -1.12
C ASP A 559 15.25 -11.94 -2.01
N VAL A 560 13.94 -11.71 -2.03
CA VAL A 560 13.29 -10.63 -2.79
C VAL A 560 12.88 -9.52 -1.84
N PHE A 561 13.45 -8.33 -2.03
CA PHE A 561 13.22 -7.15 -1.19
C PHE A 561 12.54 -6.07 -2.01
N CYS A 562 11.33 -5.69 -1.63
CA CYS A 562 10.61 -4.55 -2.18
C CYS A 562 10.63 -3.43 -1.13
N GLU A 563 11.33 -2.33 -1.40
CA GLU A 563 11.56 -1.25 -0.44
C GLU A 563 11.08 0.09 -1.03
N TYR A 564 10.19 0.79 -0.32
CA TYR A 564 9.63 2.08 -0.74
C TYR A 564 8.83 2.00 -2.04
N GLY A 565 7.51 2.05 -1.93
CA GLY A 565 6.64 2.07 -3.09
C GLY A 565 5.39 2.90 -2.86
N GLU A 566 4.96 3.63 -3.88
CA GLU A 566 3.70 4.36 -3.91
C GLU A 566 2.94 3.98 -5.19
N THR A 567 1.76 3.41 -5.02
CA THR A 567 0.94 2.90 -6.12
C THR A 567 -0.52 3.27 -5.93
N THR A 568 -1.14 3.85 -6.95
CA THR A 568 -2.56 4.22 -6.94
C THR A 568 -3.22 3.75 -8.24
N CYS A 569 -4.35 3.05 -8.13
CA CYS A 569 -5.12 2.62 -9.30
C CYS A 569 -6.42 3.38 -9.37
N HIS A 570 -7.10 3.19 -10.49
CA HIS A 570 -8.43 3.69 -10.67
C HIS A 570 -9.36 3.12 -9.56
N PRO A 571 -10.14 3.95 -8.85
CA PRO A 571 -11.02 3.52 -7.76
C PRO A 571 -12.04 2.42 -8.10
N ALA A 572 -12.31 2.20 -9.40
CA ALA A 572 -13.22 1.17 -9.88
C ALA A 572 -12.56 -0.23 -10.07
N GLU A 573 -11.25 -0.35 -9.86
CA GLU A 573 -10.53 -1.62 -10.08
C GLU A 573 -10.82 -2.63 -8.96
N ASN A 574 -11.44 -3.76 -9.34
CA ASN A 574 -11.66 -4.92 -8.47
C ASN A 574 -10.48 -5.90 -8.62
N GLY A 575 -9.50 -5.84 -7.72
CA GLY A 575 -8.55 -6.95 -7.53
C GLY A 575 -7.12 -6.77 -8.07
N SER A 576 -6.63 -5.54 -8.22
CA SER A 576 -5.21 -5.30 -8.59
C SER A 576 -4.24 -5.63 -7.45
N TYR A 577 -3.04 -6.11 -7.77
CA TYR A 577 -1.99 -6.43 -6.80
C TYR A 577 -0.69 -5.76 -7.23
N VAL A 578 -0.07 -4.96 -6.36
CA VAL A 578 1.19 -4.29 -6.72
C VAL A 578 2.25 -5.35 -6.89
N ILE A 579 2.24 -6.27 -5.94
CA ILE A 579 3.23 -7.29 -5.74
C ILE A 579 2.51 -8.64 -5.74
N CYS A 580 2.88 -9.52 -6.65
CA CYS A 580 2.43 -10.90 -6.70
C CYS A 580 3.66 -11.82 -6.64
N ILE A 581 3.81 -12.54 -5.54
CA ILE A 581 4.98 -13.41 -5.33
C ILE A 581 4.52 -14.86 -5.24
N ARG A 582 5.28 -15.75 -5.89
CA ARG A 582 5.01 -17.18 -5.95
C ARG A 582 6.28 -18.01 -5.82
N ASP A 583 6.16 -19.16 -5.17
CA ASP A 583 7.21 -20.16 -5.03
C ASP A 583 8.55 -19.59 -4.49
N THR A 584 8.49 -18.66 -3.53
CA THR A 584 9.66 -17.85 -3.13
C THR A 584 9.96 -17.93 -1.64
N CYS A 585 11.25 -18.06 -1.29
CA CYS A 585 11.72 -17.95 0.10
C CYS A 585 12.22 -16.53 0.42
N ASN A 586 12.00 -16.06 1.66
CA ASN A 586 12.52 -14.81 2.20
C ASN A 586 12.14 -13.59 1.35
N VAL A 587 10.91 -13.13 1.54
CA VAL A 587 10.35 -11.95 0.89
C VAL A 587 10.22 -10.84 1.91
N HIS A 588 10.70 -9.65 1.58
CA HIS A 588 10.60 -8.46 2.41
C HIS A 588 9.86 -7.36 1.64
N ILE A 589 8.87 -6.73 2.28
CA ILE A 589 8.07 -5.67 1.69
C ILE A 589 7.94 -4.54 2.70
N ASP A 590 8.67 -3.45 2.49
CA ASP A 590 8.83 -2.41 3.49
C ASP A 590 8.51 -1.02 2.94
N ASN A 591 7.76 -0.23 3.71
CA ASN A 591 7.40 1.17 3.37
C ASN A 591 6.61 1.29 2.05
N TYR A 592 5.69 0.37 1.76
CA TYR A 592 4.79 0.47 0.61
C TYR A 592 3.48 1.17 0.96
N TYR A 593 2.98 1.93 0.00
CA TYR A 593 1.66 2.56 0.00
C TYR A 593 0.92 2.17 -1.28
N GLY A 594 -0.20 1.46 -1.14
CA GLY A 594 -1.07 1.00 -2.22
C GLY A 594 -2.54 1.21 -1.88
N LEU A 595 -3.30 1.86 -2.78
CA LEU A 595 -4.75 2.13 -2.63
C LEU A 595 -5.59 1.66 -3.83
N HIS A 596 -6.92 1.65 -3.67
CA HIS A 596 -7.91 1.50 -4.76
C HIS A 596 -7.95 0.16 -5.49
N GLY A 597 -7.40 -0.88 -4.88
CA GLY A 597 -7.25 -2.21 -5.49
C GLY A 597 -5.93 -2.81 -5.08
N TRP A 598 -4.87 -2.00 -5.17
CA TRP A 598 -3.47 -2.36 -4.93
C TRP A 598 -3.17 -2.96 -3.56
N GLY A 599 -2.50 -4.11 -3.57
CA GLY A 599 -2.02 -4.77 -2.37
C GLY A 599 -0.96 -5.83 -2.66
N LEU A 600 -0.82 -6.77 -1.73
CA LEU A 600 0.08 -7.92 -1.86
C LEU A 600 -0.70 -9.20 -2.13
N GLN A 601 -0.23 -10.00 -3.08
CA GLN A 601 -0.68 -11.36 -3.30
C GLN A 601 0.42 -12.40 -3.04
N GLY A 602 0.11 -13.37 -2.18
CA GLY A 602 0.84 -14.64 -2.08
C GLY A 602 0.24 -15.69 -3.00
N HIS A 603 0.78 -15.81 -4.20
CA HIS A 603 0.24 -16.69 -5.24
C HIS A 603 0.89 -18.08 -5.19
N HIS A 604 0.33 -18.98 -4.40
CA HIS A 604 0.70 -20.41 -4.38
C HIS A 604 2.06 -20.76 -3.75
N GLY A 605 2.74 -19.84 -3.07
CA GLY A 605 3.95 -20.20 -2.32
C GLY A 605 4.76 -19.01 -1.85
N ILE A 606 4.77 -18.74 -0.55
CA ILE A 606 5.79 -17.93 0.09
C ILE A 606 6.18 -18.63 1.40
N LYS A 607 7.49 -18.73 1.64
CA LYS A 607 8.05 -19.11 2.95
C LYS A 607 8.89 -17.98 3.48
N GLY A 608 8.49 -17.41 4.61
CA GLY A 608 9.14 -16.21 5.16
C GLY A 608 8.73 -14.98 4.37
N LEU A 609 7.61 -14.36 4.75
CA LEU A 609 7.22 -13.03 4.31
C LEU A 609 7.30 -12.07 5.50
N TYR A 610 8.02 -10.98 5.30
CA TYR A 610 8.20 -9.93 6.29
C TYR A 610 7.71 -8.61 5.70
N GLY A 611 6.61 -8.08 6.23
CA GLY A 611 6.06 -6.80 5.84
C GLY A 611 6.16 -5.78 6.95
N ASN A 612 6.76 -4.61 6.71
CA ASN A 612 6.88 -3.58 7.74
C ASN A 612 6.53 -2.17 7.23
N ARG A 613 5.69 -1.45 8.00
CA ARG A 613 5.19 -0.10 7.68
C ARG A 613 4.54 0.00 6.31
N ASN A 614 3.51 -0.80 6.08
CA ASN A 614 2.81 -0.82 4.79
C ASN A 614 1.39 -0.28 4.92
N THR A 615 0.91 0.37 3.86
CA THR A 615 -0.50 0.67 3.65
C THR A 615 -0.93 -0.05 2.39
N PHE A 616 -1.88 -0.97 2.48
CA PHE A 616 -2.43 -1.70 1.34
C PHE A 616 -3.93 -1.57 1.29
N ASN A 617 -4.49 -1.78 0.09
CA ASN A 617 -5.92 -2.02 -0.03
C ASN A 617 -6.27 -3.43 0.46
N ARG A 618 -5.41 -4.42 0.18
CA ARG A 618 -5.64 -5.85 0.47
C ARG A 618 -4.34 -6.62 0.72
N VAL A 619 -4.40 -7.68 1.51
CA VAL A 619 -3.37 -8.74 1.54
C VAL A 619 -4.07 -10.07 1.25
N ASP A 620 -3.64 -10.80 0.22
CA ASP A 620 -4.41 -11.93 -0.30
C ASP A 620 -3.54 -13.15 -0.61
N PHE A 621 -3.74 -14.22 0.14
CA PHE A 621 -3.05 -15.48 -0.13
C PHE A 621 -4.01 -16.45 -0.81
N HIS A 622 -3.61 -16.91 -1.99
CA HIS A 622 -4.32 -17.96 -2.71
C HIS A 622 -4.04 -19.31 -2.06
N SER A 623 -2.76 -19.69 -1.98
CA SER A 623 -2.34 -20.85 -1.22
C SER A 623 -0.89 -20.73 -0.78
N PHE A 624 -0.51 -21.54 0.20
CA PHE A 624 0.86 -21.76 0.66
C PHE A 624 1.53 -20.46 1.15
N GLY A 625 0.94 -19.79 2.15
CA GLY A 625 1.61 -18.75 2.92
C GLY A 625 2.11 -19.28 4.26
N TYR A 626 3.42 -19.47 4.40
CA TYR A 626 4.05 -19.94 5.62
C TYR A 626 5.03 -18.90 6.16
N ASP A 627 5.02 -18.69 7.46
CA ASP A 627 5.90 -17.76 8.16
C ASP A 627 5.68 -16.33 7.67
N VAL A 628 4.47 -15.82 7.89
CA VAL A 628 4.04 -14.50 7.41
C VAL A 628 3.92 -13.53 8.57
N PHE A 629 4.72 -12.48 8.53
CA PHE A 629 4.84 -11.50 9.61
C PHE A 629 4.61 -10.10 9.07
N PHE A 630 3.62 -9.40 9.62
CA PHE A 630 3.38 -7.99 9.37
C PHE A 630 3.53 -7.18 10.64
N LYS A 631 4.23 -6.06 10.54
CA LYS A 631 4.36 -5.07 11.61
C LYS A 631 4.01 -3.68 11.08
N ASP A 632 3.09 -3.00 11.76
CA ASP A 632 2.58 -1.70 11.34
C ASP A 632 1.97 -1.76 9.93
N LEU A 633 0.86 -2.49 9.83
CA LEU A 633 0.11 -2.66 8.60
C LEU A 633 -1.17 -1.82 8.67
N THR A 634 -1.37 -0.96 7.68
CA THR A 634 -2.66 -0.32 7.42
C THR A 634 -3.34 -1.01 6.27
N VAL A 635 -4.60 -1.40 6.45
CA VAL A 635 -5.45 -1.91 5.37
C VAL A 635 -6.61 -0.96 5.17
N LYS A 636 -6.81 -0.48 3.94
CA LYS A 636 -7.89 0.45 3.59
C LYS A 636 -8.77 -0.16 2.51
N GLY A 637 -10.01 -0.51 2.85
CA GLY A 637 -11.01 -0.84 1.85
C GLY A 637 -11.07 -2.26 1.31
N ARG A 638 -10.27 -3.23 1.80
CA ARG A 638 -10.51 -4.69 1.68
C ARG A 638 -9.90 -5.44 2.87
N GLN A 639 -9.99 -6.76 2.86
CA GLN A 639 -9.63 -7.69 3.92
C GLN A 639 -8.24 -8.31 3.74
N ILE A 640 -7.77 -8.97 4.79
CA ILE A 640 -6.61 -9.85 4.77
C ILE A 640 -7.11 -11.29 4.62
N ASN A 641 -6.77 -11.99 3.54
CA ASN A 641 -7.10 -13.41 3.38
C ASN A 641 -5.87 -14.29 3.60
N LEU A 642 -6.06 -15.27 4.47
CA LEU A 642 -5.04 -16.21 4.91
C LEU A 642 -5.19 -17.56 4.20
N GLN A 643 -4.05 -18.15 3.87
CA GLN A 643 -3.93 -19.56 3.50
C GLN A 643 -2.49 -19.99 3.81
N GLY A 644 -2.32 -21.15 4.42
CA GLY A 644 -1.01 -21.78 4.59
C GLY A 644 -0.81 -22.26 6.01
N GLY A 645 0.25 -21.84 6.69
CA GLY A 645 0.45 -22.33 8.05
C GLY A 645 1.75 -21.94 8.73
N ASN A 646 2.11 -22.77 9.72
CA ASN A 646 3.07 -22.48 10.79
C ASN A 646 2.70 -21.27 11.65
N GLU A 647 2.99 -20.07 11.16
CA GLU A 647 2.77 -18.85 11.91
C GLU A 647 2.38 -17.70 10.98
N TRP A 648 1.35 -17.00 11.42
CA TRP A 648 0.90 -15.72 10.92
C TRP A 648 0.90 -14.75 12.10
N SER A 649 1.69 -13.69 12.00
CA SER A 649 1.70 -12.64 13.02
C SER A 649 1.41 -11.29 12.40
N ILE A 650 0.44 -10.56 12.96
CA ILE A 650 0.11 -9.20 12.54
C ILE A 650 0.12 -8.31 13.78
N GLU A 651 1.10 -7.42 13.86
CA GLU A 651 1.27 -6.46 14.93
C GLU A 651 0.95 -5.05 14.45
N LYS A 652 0.22 -4.28 15.27
CA LYS A 652 -0.18 -2.89 14.97
C LYS A 652 -0.95 -2.78 13.65
N LEU A 653 -2.08 -3.49 13.57
CA LEU A 653 -3.00 -3.44 12.44
C LEU A 653 -3.94 -2.23 12.54
N ARG A 654 -4.00 -1.41 11.50
CA ARG A 654 -5.01 -0.35 11.34
C ARG A 654 -5.91 -0.68 10.17
N LEU A 655 -7.18 -0.93 10.43
CA LEU A 655 -8.17 -1.18 9.38
C LEU A 655 -9.05 0.05 9.22
N TYR A 656 -9.07 0.61 8.01
CA TYR A 656 -10.01 1.66 7.63
C TYR A 656 -11.10 1.05 6.75
N ILE A 657 -12.31 1.05 7.27
CA ILE A 657 -13.52 0.73 6.54
C ILE A 657 -13.88 1.95 5.69
N THR A 658 -13.78 1.79 4.38
CA THR A 658 -13.96 2.89 3.41
C THR A 658 -15.27 2.78 2.65
N ARG A 659 -15.77 3.90 2.14
CA ARG A 659 -16.97 3.92 1.29
C ARG A 659 -16.70 3.22 -0.05
N THR A 660 -17.49 2.20 -0.36
CA THR A 660 -17.58 1.61 -1.70
C THR A 660 -18.60 2.37 -2.55
N SER A 661 -18.61 2.21 -3.88
CA SER A 661 -19.46 3.00 -4.79
C SER A 661 -20.90 3.14 -4.28
N GLY A 662 -21.36 4.39 -4.05
CA GLY A 662 -22.64 4.69 -3.39
C GLY A 662 -22.49 4.89 -1.86
N ASP A 663 -23.59 4.74 -1.11
CA ASP A 663 -23.60 4.87 0.36
C ASP A 663 -23.45 3.52 1.09
N ALA A 664 -23.29 2.41 0.38
CA ALA A 664 -23.18 1.09 1.00
C ALA A 664 -21.72 0.73 1.32
N VAL A 665 -21.50 0.10 2.47
CA VAL A 665 -20.30 -0.68 2.78
C VAL A 665 -20.43 -2.03 2.07
N GLU A 666 -19.48 -2.49 1.26
CA GLU A 666 -19.56 -3.82 0.62
C GLU A 666 -19.48 -4.99 1.61
N TYR A 667 -19.95 -6.17 1.20
CA TYR A 667 -19.87 -7.39 2.01
C TYR A 667 -18.48 -7.64 2.59
N PHE A 668 -17.45 -7.51 1.75
CA PHE A 668 -16.06 -7.78 2.13
C PHE A 668 -15.47 -6.80 3.14
N LEU A 669 -16.23 -5.76 3.52
CA LEU A 669 -15.84 -4.77 4.52
C LEU A 669 -16.50 -4.99 5.88
N ASN A 670 -17.24 -6.09 6.05
CA ASN A 670 -17.81 -6.46 7.36
C ASN A 670 -16.90 -7.42 8.17
N TYR A 671 -15.67 -7.69 7.69
CA TYR A 671 -14.66 -8.43 8.43
C TYR A 671 -13.24 -7.99 8.10
N ALA A 672 -12.28 -8.22 8.99
CA ALA A 672 -10.88 -7.82 8.79
C ALA A 672 -10.02 -8.94 8.18
N ILE A 673 -10.08 -10.14 8.77
CA ILE A 673 -9.23 -11.28 8.43
C ILE A 673 -10.12 -12.47 8.11
N GLY A 674 -9.93 -13.09 6.95
CA GLY A 674 -10.65 -14.28 6.51
C GLY A 674 -9.73 -15.41 6.11
N MET A 675 -10.22 -16.65 6.14
CA MET A 675 -9.54 -17.76 5.48
C MET A 675 -9.95 -17.78 4.00
N ARG A 676 -8.99 -18.01 3.10
CA ARG A 676 -9.26 -18.00 1.65
C ARG A 676 -10.10 -19.21 1.23
N GLN A 677 -11.41 -18.99 1.10
CA GLN A 677 -12.40 -20.06 0.88
C GLN A 677 -12.28 -20.79 -0.45
N ASP A 678 -11.97 -20.10 -1.55
CA ASP A 678 -11.82 -20.74 -2.85
C ASP A 678 -10.60 -21.69 -2.88
N TYR A 679 -9.81 -21.73 -1.80
CA TYR A 679 -8.70 -22.65 -1.55
C TYR A 679 -8.84 -23.37 -0.19
N ALA A 680 -10.05 -23.85 0.11
CA ALA A 680 -10.40 -24.71 1.24
C ALA A 680 -10.31 -24.10 2.62
N SER A 681 -10.10 -22.78 2.71
CA SER A 681 -9.80 -22.14 3.99
C SER A 681 -8.66 -22.88 4.72
N ASP A 682 -7.73 -23.48 3.98
CA ASP A 682 -6.65 -24.31 4.52
C ASP A 682 -5.55 -23.43 5.10
N CYS A 683 -5.64 -23.20 6.40
CA CYS A 683 -4.73 -22.37 7.19
C CYS A 683 -4.35 -23.08 8.50
N ASP A 684 -3.39 -24.00 8.42
CA ASP A 684 -2.89 -24.84 9.52
C ASP A 684 -1.67 -24.20 10.20
N GLY A 685 -1.90 -23.11 10.94
CA GLY A 685 -0.86 -22.38 11.68
C GLY A 685 -1.39 -21.59 12.86
N ILE A 686 -0.47 -21.04 13.66
CA ILE A 686 -0.79 -20.11 14.73
C ILE A 686 -1.11 -18.75 14.11
N LEU A 687 -2.27 -18.18 14.45
CA LEU A 687 -2.63 -16.81 14.10
C LEU A 687 -2.47 -15.93 15.34
N ASN A 688 -1.48 -15.04 15.30
CA ASN A 688 -1.21 -14.03 16.32
C ASN A 688 -1.60 -12.64 15.79
N ILE A 689 -2.43 -11.92 16.54
CA ILE A 689 -2.84 -10.56 16.23
C ILE A 689 -2.68 -9.73 17.51
N ASP A 690 -1.89 -8.66 17.45
CA ASP A 690 -1.63 -7.80 18.61
C ASP A 690 -1.64 -6.33 18.23
N GLY A 691 -2.54 -5.56 18.85
CA GLY A 691 -2.73 -4.15 18.57
C GLY A 691 -3.52 -3.97 17.29
N VAL A 692 -4.84 -3.82 17.42
CA VAL A 692 -5.74 -3.58 16.30
C VAL A 692 -6.54 -2.32 16.55
N THR A 693 -6.63 -1.47 15.54
CA THR A 693 -7.58 -0.36 15.52
C THR A 693 -8.43 -0.45 14.26
N VAL A 694 -9.74 -0.61 14.42
CA VAL A 694 -10.70 -0.56 13.31
C VAL A 694 -11.39 0.80 13.32
N MET A 695 -11.40 1.49 12.19
CA MET A 695 -11.93 2.83 12.00
C MET A 695 -12.82 2.87 10.76
N TRP A 696 -13.72 3.85 10.70
CA TRP A 696 -14.60 4.09 9.55
C TRP A 696 -14.31 5.45 8.93
N ASP A 697 -14.42 5.56 7.60
CA ASP A 697 -14.47 6.86 6.94
C ASP A 697 -15.64 7.70 7.47
N ARG A 698 -15.44 9.01 7.46
CA ARG A 698 -16.41 9.97 7.97
C ARG A 698 -17.74 9.89 7.21
N GLY A 699 -18.83 9.79 7.97
CA GLY A 699 -20.18 9.78 7.44
C GLY A 699 -20.54 8.47 6.74
N LEU A 700 -19.80 7.40 6.99
CA LEU A 700 -20.23 6.08 6.53
C LEU A 700 -21.46 5.62 7.29
N PRO A 701 -22.48 5.09 6.59
CA PRO A 701 -23.38 4.13 7.20
C PRO A 701 -22.51 3.03 7.75
N ALA A 702 -22.74 2.72 9.02
CA ALA A 702 -21.82 1.87 9.74
C ALA A 702 -21.70 0.46 9.12
N TRP A 703 -22.74 0.01 8.41
CA TRP A 703 -23.01 -1.40 8.18
C TRP A 703 -23.21 -1.76 6.71
N TYR A 704 -22.73 -2.95 6.34
CA TYR A 704 -23.24 -3.63 5.16
C TYR A 704 -24.65 -4.15 5.47
N ASN A 705 -25.59 -3.87 4.56
CA ASN A 705 -26.94 -4.43 4.53
C ASN A 705 -27.64 -4.52 5.91
N THR A 706 -28.16 -5.70 6.27
CA THR A 706 -28.82 -6.02 7.54
C THR A 706 -27.89 -6.72 8.54
N THR A 707 -26.57 -6.76 8.30
CA THR A 707 -25.63 -7.42 9.22
C THR A 707 -25.55 -6.69 10.56
N ARG A 708 -25.51 -7.47 11.65
CA ARG A 708 -25.48 -6.97 13.05
C ARG A 708 -24.10 -7.08 13.69
N SER A 709 -23.10 -7.53 12.93
CA SER A 709 -21.74 -7.71 13.45
C SER A 709 -20.65 -7.31 12.48
N PHE A 710 -19.52 -6.92 13.06
CA PHE A 710 -18.24 -6.80 12.37
C PHE A 710 -17.31 -7.89 12.92
N ASP A 711 -16.73 -8.70 12.03
CA ASP A 711 -15.89 -9.82 12.44
C ASP A 711 -14.40 -9.49 12.28
N LEU A 712 -13.63 -9.47 13.35
CA LEU A 712 -12.18 -9.32 13.26
C LEU A 712 -11.56 -10.52 12.53
N VAL A 713 -11.86 -11.74 12.97
CA VAL A 713 -11.41 -12.97 12.31
C VAL A 713 -12.60 -13.83 11.93
N ARG A 714 -12.84 -14.00 10.63
CA ARG A 714 -13.84 -14.92 10.10
C ARG A 714 -13.16 -16.21 9.66
N ILE A 715 -13.32 -17.28 10.44
CA ILE A 715 -12.66 -18.57 10.16
C ILE A 715 -13.40 -19.39 9.10
N ILE A 716 -14.73 -19.25 9.03
CA ILE A 716 -15.58 -19.83 7.98
C ILE A 716 -16.62 -18.78 7.57
N ASP A 717 -16.64 -18.41 6.29
CA ASP A 717 -17.62 -17.50 5.69
C ASP A 717 -18.79 -18.33 5.06
N THR A 718 -19.54 -17.80 4.11
CA THR A 718 -20.62 -18.43 3.34
C THR A 718 -20.02 -19.52 2.45
N ALA A 719 -19.93 -20.74 2.97
CA ALA A 719 -19.15 -21.81 2.36
C ALA A 719 -19.54 -22.09 0.89
N ASN A 720 -18.54 -22.35 0.03
CA ASN A 720 -18.81 -22.76 -1.35
C ASN A 720 -19.37 -24.19 -1.45
N SER A 721 -19.32 -25.00 -0.37
CA SER A 721 -19.79 -26.39 -0.30
C SER A 721 -19.17 -27.37 -1.31
N LEU A 722 -18.18 -26.95 -2.10
CA LEU A 722 -17.53 -27.77 -3.12
C LEU A 722 -16.33 -28.52 -2.53
N ASP A 723 -16.20 -29.81 -2.86
CA ASP A 723 -15.04 -30.63 -2.48
C ASP A 723 -13.80 -30.16 -3.24
N GLN A 724 -12.89 -29.51 -2.51
CA GLN A 724 -11.63 -29.00 -3.04
C GLN A 724 -10.48 -30.01 -2.94
N GLY A 725 -10.78 -31.26 -2.55
CA GLY A 725 -9.83 -32.36 -2.52
C GLY A 725 -9.06 -32.53 -1.21
N ILE A 726 -9.24 -31.63 -0.24
CA ILE A 726 -8.56 -31.66 1.07
C ILE A 726 -9.51 -31.32 2.22
N ASP A 727 -9.09 -31.70 3.42
CA ASP A 727 -9.71 -31.22 4.66
C ASP A 727 -9.41 -29.72 4.85
N SER A 728 -10.43 -28.97 5.26
CA SER A 728 -10.30 -27.57 5.66
C SER A 728 -9.73 -27.49 7.07
N LYS A 729 -8.49 -27.03 7.19
CA LYS A 729 -7.80 -26.88 8.48
C LYS A 729 -7.77 -25.41 8.87
N LEU A 730 -8.63 -25.02 9.82
CA LEU A 730 -8.59 -23.65 10.37
C LEU A 730 -7.44 -23.50 11.36
N PRO A 731 -6.98 -22.29 11.68
CA PRO A 731 -5.88 -22.09 12.61
C PRO A 731 -6.11 -22.84 13.94
N PRO A 732 -5.27 -23.82 14.33
CA PRO A 732 -5.46 -24.53 15.60
C PRO A 732 -5.31 -23.61 16.81
N VAL A 733 -4.54 -22.53 16.68
CA VAL A 733 -4.35 -21.52 17.72
C VAL A 733 -4.62 -20.14 17.15
N ILE A 734 -5.53 -19.40 17.79
CA ILE A 734 -5.81 -17.99 17.49
C ILE A 734 -5.57 -17.17 18.76
N ARG A 735 -4.73 -16.14 18.66
CA ARG A 735 -4.45 -15.20 19.75
C ARG A 735 -4.69 -13.78 19.27
N ILE A 736 -5.61 -13.09 19.94
CA ILE A 736 -6.00 -11.72 19.61
C ILE A 736 -5.80 -10.87 20.87
N ARG A 737 -5.08 -9.76 20.75
CA ARG A 737 -4.87 -8.83 21.86
C ARG A 737 -5.02 -7.37 21.45
N ASN A 738 -5.40 -6.54 22.41
CA ASN A 738 -5.38 -5.08 22.30
C ASN A 738 -6.17 -4.55 21.10
N VAL A 739 -7.47 -4.87 21.05
CA VAL A 739 -8.37 -4.48 19.96
C VAL A 739 -9.22 -3.28 20.38
N VAL A 740 -9.23 -2.25 19.53
CA VAL A 740 -10.07 -1.06 19.68
C VAL A 740 -10.89 -0.84 18.42
N PHE A 741 -12.21 -0.73 18.57
CA PHE A 741 -13.10 -0.25 17.52
C PHE A 741 -13.38 1.24 17.76
N ASP A 742 -12.96 2.09 16.83
CA ASP A 742 -13.18 3.53 16.89
C ASP A 742 -14.34 3.93 15.98
N LEU A 743 -15.46 4.31 16.60
CA LEU A 743 -16.71 4.59 15.90
C LEU A 743 -16.86 6.08 15.51
N ALA A 744 -15.81 6.91 15.63
CA ALA A 744 -15.87 8.35 15.34
C ALA A 744 -16.35 8.69 13.91
N GLY A 745 -16.05 7.83 12.94
CA GLY A 745 -16.47 8.01 11.54
C GLY A 745 -17.95 7.71 11.26
N ILE A 746 -18.63 7.01 12.16
CA ILE A 746 -20.00 6.51 11.97
C ILE A 746 -21.02 7.62 12.28
N GLN A 747 -21.90 7.93 11.32
CA GLN A 747 -22.91 8.99 11.47
C GLN A 747 -24.25 8.51 12.03
N THR A 748 -24.73 7.36 11.56
CA THR A 748 -26.02 6.80 11.98
C THR A 748 -25.88 5.29 12.07
N GLY A 749 -25.99 4.73 13.27
CA GLY A 749 -26.01 3.27 13.42
C GLY A 749 -27.43 2.71 13.32
N ARG A 750 -28.17 3.04 12.25
CA ARG A 750 -29.45 2.38 11.98
C ARG A 750 -29.23 0.94 11.47
N PRO A 751 -30.10 -0.04 11.78
CA PRO A 751 -31.36 0.10 12.51
C PRO A 751 -31.40 -0.61 13.87
N ASN A 752 -30.28 -0.99 14.50
CA ASN A 752 -30.34 -1.62 15.81
C ASN A 752 -29.43 -0.90 16.81
N ASP A 753 -29.96 -0.66 18.00
CA ASP A 753 -29.24 -0.07 19.13
C ASP A 753 -28.14 -1.00 19.68
N ASN A 754 -28.05 -2.24 19.19
CA ASN A 754 -27.22 -3.31 19.69
C ASN A 754 -26.28 -3.84 18.60
N PHE A 755 -25.03 -3.35 18.57
CA PHE A 755 -24.02 -3.81 17.62
C PHE A 755 -23.03 -4.79 18.26
N GLU A 756 -22.59 -5.78 17.48
CA GLU A 756 -21.69 -6.82 17.93
C GLU A 756 -20.35 -6.80 17.20
N PHE A 757 -19.27 -6.47 17.89
CA PHE A 757 -17.91 -6.60 17.38
C PHE A 757 -17.38 -7.97 17.76
N CYS A 758 -17.16 -8.86 16.79
CA CYS A 758 -16.77 -10.24 17.02
C CYS A 758 -15.28 -10.44 16.84
N ALA A 759 -14.59 -11.03 17.82
CA ALA A 759 -13.18 -11.38 17.68
C ALA A 759 -12.99 -12.56 16.73
N VAL A 760 -13.77 -13.62 16.90
CA VAL A 760 -13.73 -14.82 16.04
C VAL A 760 -15.15 -15.24 15.66
N THR A 761 -15.39 -15.41 14.36
CA THR A 761 -16.70 -15.79 13.81
C THR A 761 -16.59 -16.98 12.85
N ALA A 762 -17.49 -17.94 13.00
CA ALA A 762 -17.80 -18.94 11.99
C ALA A 762 -19.27 -18.81 11.56
N LEU A 763 -19.51 -18.60 10.27
CA LEU A 763 -20.87 -18.50 9.71
C LEU A 763 -21.49 -19.87 9.40
N ARG A 764 -20.66 -20.92 9.33
CA ARG A 764 -21.08 -22.33 9.17
C ARG A 764 -20.16 -23.27 9.94
N SER A 765 -20.70 -24.41 10.37
CA SER A 765 -19.97 -25.38 11.18
C SER A 765 -18.94 -26.16 10.38
N GLN A 766 -19.17 -26.31 9.08
CA GLN A 766 -18.35 -27.03 8.14
C GLN A 766 -18.17 -26.21 6.86
N PHE A 767 -16.97 -26.28 6.28
CA PHE A 767 -16.68 -25.72 4.96
C PHE A 767 -17.29 -26.59 3.85
N THR A 768 -17.19 -27.91 3.97
CA THR A 768 -17.93 -28.89 3.17
C THR A 768 -18.61 -29.90 4.09
N ASP A 769 -19.75 -30.45 3.67
CA ASP A 769 -20.44 -31.45 4.46
C ASP A 769 -19.66 -32.76 4.46
N TYR A 770 -19.14 -33.15 5.63
CA TYR A 770 -18.36 -34.37 5.81
C TYR A 770 -19.11 -35.64 5.37
N SER A 771 -20.43 -35.67 5.58
CA SER A 771 -21.25 -36.83 5.20
C SER A 771 -21.36 -37.01 3.68
N VAL A 772 -21.14 -35.93 2.92
CA VAL A 772 -21.22 -35.91 1.46
C VAL A 772 -19.83 -36.08 0.83
N THR A 773 -18.83 -35.34 1.33
CA THR A 773 -17.51 -35.24 0.69
C THR A 773 -16.46 -36.13 1.34
N GLY A 774 -16.70 -36.60 2.57
CA GLY A 774 -15.69 -37.22 3.43
C GLY A 774 -14.60 -36.26 3.90
N ARG A 775 -14.72 -34.95 3.62
CA ARG A 775 -13.72 -33.93 3.99
C ARG A 775 -14.08 -33.29 5.31
N LYS A 776 -13.10 -33.24 6.21
CA LYS A 776 -13.29 -32.66 7.53
C LYS A 776 -13.13 -31.15 7.46
N THR A 777 -13.81 -30.47 8.39
CA THR A 777 -13.55 -29.06 8.70
C THR A 777 -13.08 -28.97 10.15
N LEU A 778 -11.77 -28.80 10.34
CA LEU A 778 -11.14 -28.85 11.64
C LEU A 778 -11.08 -27.44 12.24
N LEU A 779 -11.87 -27.21 13.29
CA LEU A 779 -11.99 -25.95 14.02
C LEU A 779 -10.82 -25.73 15.01
N PRO A 780 -10.58 -24.48 15.48
CA PRO A 780 -9.47 -24.15 16.37
C PRO A 780 -9.48 -24.92 17.70
N ASP A 781 -8.31 -25.33 18.20
CA ASP A 781 -8.18 -25.99 19.51
C ASP A 781 -8.10 -24.96 20.64
N ASN A 782 -7.46 -23.81 20.39
CA ASN A 782 -7.26 -22.75 21.37
C ASN A 782 -7.53 -21.37 20.77
N ILE A 783 -8.48 -20.64 21.36
CA ILE A 783 -8.75 -19.24 21.04
C ILE A 783 -8.53 -18.41 22.30
N THR A 784 -7.67 -17.41 22.23
CA THR A 784 -7.48 -16.44 23.31
C THR A 784 -7.74 -15.03 22.78
N VAL A 785 -8.65 -14.31 23.44
CA VAL A 785 -8.92 -12.89 23.18
C VAL A 785 -8.66 -12.14 24.47
N ASP A 786 -7.77 -11.15 24.45
CA ASP A 786 -7.41 -10.37 25.64
C ASP A 786 -7.33 -8.87 25.33
N GLY A 787 -8.27 -8.10 25.89
CA GLY A 787 -8.37 -6.66 25.66
C GLY A 787 -9.10 -6.37 24.34
N MET A 788 -10.39 -6.07 24.45
CA MET A 788 -11.23 -5.69 23.32
C MET A 788 -12.26 -4.68 23.80
N THR A 789 -12.36 -3.54 23.13
CA THR A 789 -13.29 -2.46 23.49
C THR A 789 -13.66 -1.59 22.30
N ALA A 790 -14.62 -0.69 22.50
CA ALA A 790 -14.98 0.35 21.56
C ALA A 790 -14.85 1.75 22.20
N ILE A 791 -14.54 2.74 21.37
CA ILE A 791 -14.50 4.16 21.74
C ILE A 791 -15.34 4.98 20.77
N ASN A 792 -15.66 6.22 21.16
CA ASN A 792 -16.52 7.12 20.38
C ASN A 792 -17.88 6.48 20.04
N VAL A 793 -18.38 5.65 20.94
CA VAL A 793 -19.68 4.97 20.82
C VAL A 793 -20.79 6.00 20.99
N GLN A 794 -21.77 5.99 20.09
CA GLN A 794 -22.86 6.97 20.11
C GLN A 794 -23.75 6.78 21.36
N PRO A 795 -24.27 7.86 21.98
CA PRO A 795 -24.96 7.79 23.28
C PRO A 795 -26.22 6.93 23.33
N THR A 796 -26.87 6.64 22.21
CA THR A 796 -28.08 5.81 22.16
C THR A 796 -27.77 4.36 21.76
N GLN A 797 -26.50 3.99 21.65
CA GLN A 797 -26.08 2.74 21.05
C GLN A 797 -25.19 1.93 21.99
N ASN A 798 -25.27 0.62 21.83
CA ASN A 798 -24.42 -0.35 22.46
C ASN A 798 -23.40 -0.89 21.47
N ALA A 799 -22.16 -0.99 21.95
CA ALA A 799 -21.07 -1.67 21.27
C ALA A 799 -20.67 -2.89 22.10
N VAL A 800 -21.17 -4.07 21.73
CA VAL A 800 -20.93 -5.32 22.45
C VAL A 800 -19.70 -6.02 21.88
N MET A 801 -18.78 -6.38 22.77
CA MET A 801 -17.59 -7.15 22.44
C MET A 801 -17.92 -8.65 22.52
N CYS A 802 -18.03 -9.28 21.37
CA CYS A 802 -18.23 -10.72 21.22
C CYS A 802 -16.88 -11.42 21.06
N GLY A 803 -16.56 -12.33 21.98
CA GLY A 803 -15.31 -13.08 21.91
C GLY A 803 -15.38 -14.25 20.92
N ILE A 804 -16.55 -14.86 20.78
CA ILE A 804 -16.77 -15.97 19.86
C ILE A 804 -18.22 -15.99 19.37
N LYS A 805 -18.38 -16.08 18.05
CA LYS A 805 -19.65 -16.27 17.37
C LYS A 805 -19.63 -17.53 16.53
N LEU A 806 -20.53 -18.45 16.85
CA LEU A 806 -20.66 -19.75 16.21
C LEU A 806 -21.97 -19.84 15.43
N PRO A 807 -22.08 -20.79 14.49
CA PRO A 807 -23.25 -20.94 13.66
C PRO A 807 -24.27 -21.90 14.31
N ALA A 808 -25.53 -21.76 13.91
CA ALA A 808 -26.62 -22.59 14.42
C ALA A 808 -26.53 -24.07 13.99
N ASP A 809 -25.71 -24.38 12.99
CA ASP A 809 -25.49 -25.72 12.45
C ASP A 809 -24.29 -26.45 13.05
N LEU A 810 -23.73 -25.98 14.19
CA LEU A 810 -22.54 -26.58 14.81
C LEU A 810 -22.67 -28.08 15.07
N TYR A 811 -23.88 -28.56 15.39
CA TYR A 811 -24.17 -29.97 15.61
C TYR A 811 -23.91 -30.86 14.38
N GLN A 812 -23.88 -30.29 13.17
CA GLN A 812 -23.61 -31.06 11.95
C GLN A 812 -22.13 -31.45 11.83
N ASN A 813 -21.21 -30.69 12.46
CA ASN A 813 -19.79 -31.00 12.44
C ASN A 813 -19.41 -32.03 13.51
N THR A 814 -19.66 -33.30 13.22
CA THR A 814 -19.42 -34.42 14.15
C THR A 814 -17.94 -34.83 14.25
N VAL A 815 -17.07 -34.30 13.40
CA VAL A 815 -15.62 -34.61 13.35
C VAL A 815 -14.76 -33.34 13.25
N GLY A 816 -15.24 -32.27 13.88
CA GLY A 816 -14.68 -30.93 13.74
C GLY A 816 -13.46 -30.62 14.60
N SER A 817 -13.05 -31.53 15.49
CA SER A 817 -11.86 -31.34 16.32
C SER A 817 -10.69 -32.20 15.85
N ARG A 818 -9.48 -31.65 16.01
CA ARG A 818 -8.22 -32.39 15.89
C ARG A 818 -8.04 -33.38 17.04
N ASN A 819 -8.64 -33.08 18.19
CA ASN A 819 -8.39 -33.75 19.45
C ASN A 819 -9.62 -34.49 19.96
N LYS A 820 -9.38 -35.64 20.57
CA LYS A 820 -10.42 -36.39 21.28
C LYS A 820 -10.90 -35.59 22.50
N LYS A 821 -12.21 -35.61 22.79
CA LYS A 821 -12.81 -35.06 24.01
C LYS A 821 -12.08 -35.55 25.26
N GLY A 822 -11.76 -34.61 26.15
CA GLY A 822 -11.19 -34.90 27.47
C GLY A 822 -12.23 -35.43 28.45
N SER A 823 -11.80 -35.68 29.70
CA SER A 823 -12.64 -36.22 30.77
C SER A 823 -13.81 -35.31 31.17
N ASP A 824 -13.72 -34.00 30.91
CA ASP A 824 -14.80 -33.04 31.15
C ASP A 824 -15.80 -32.95 29.97
N GLY A 825 -15.55 -33.70 28.88
CA GLY A 825 -16.38 -33.74 27.69
C GLY A 825 -16.10 -32.63 26.67
N THR A 826 -15.05 -31.84 26.86
CA THR A 826 -14.62 -30.75 25.95
C THR A 826 -13.29 -31.08 25.26
N ASN A 827 -13.00 -30.46 24.11
CA ASN A 827 -11.72 -30.61 23.38
C ASN A 827 -11.19 -29.30 22.78
N ALA A 828 -11.86 -28.18 23.04
CA ALA A 828 -11.39 -26.87 22.63
C ALA A 828 -11.46 -25.89 23.81
N ARG A 829 -10.51 -24.97 23.87
CA ARG A 829 -10.43 -23.95 24.91
C ARG A 829 -10.59 -22.57 24.29
N ILE A 830 -11.57 -21.82 24.78
CA ILE A 830 -11.75 -20.42 24.47
C ILE A 830 -11.54 -19.64 25.76
N THR A 831 -10.67 -18.64 25.72
CA THR A 831 -10.39 -17.78 26.87
C THR A 831 -10.57 -16.33 26.44
N LEU A 832 -11.54 -15.67 27.05
CA LEU A 832 -11.94 -14.30 26.78
C LEU A 832 -11.62 -13.47 28.01
N ARG A 833 -10.72 -12.49 27.87
CA ARG A 833 -10.26 -11.64 28.97
C ARG A 833 -10.44 -10.18 28.62
N ASN A 834 -10.91 -9.36 29.56
CA ASN A 834 -10.96 -7.91 29.41
C ASN A 834 -11.74 -7.47 28.14
N LEU A 835 -12.86 -8.16 27.85
CA LEU A 835 -13.82 -7.73 26.83
C LEU A 835 -14.78 -6.73 27.48
N HIS A 836 -14.60 -5.45 27.16
CA HIS A 836 -15.37 -4.37 27.75
C HIS A 836 -16.31 -3.79 26.70
N SER A 837 -17.58 -4.13 26.82
CA SER A 837 -18.64 -3.57 25.98
C SER A 837 -19.07 -2.21 26.53
N VAL A 838 -19.46 -1.31 25.63
CA VAL A 838 -20.07 -0.03 26.01
C VAL A 838 -21.57 -0.19 25.88
N ILE A 839 -22.27 -0.23 27.03
CA ILE A 839 -23.72 -0.35 27.09
C ILE A 839 -24.32 1.00 27.53
N ASN A 840 -24.74 1.80 26.56
CA ASN A 840 -25.41 3.08 26.83
C ASN A 840 -26.94 2.93 26.90
N ASN A 841 -27.51 2.02 26.11
CA ASN A 841 -28.91 1.63 26.19
C ASN A 841 -29.04 0.30 26.96
N PRO A 842 -29.53 0.28 28.20
CA PRO A 842 -29.64 -0.92 29.03
C PRO A 842 -30.77 -1.88 28.61
N SER A 843 -30.94 -2.13 27.30
CA SER A 843 -31.88 -3.08 26.73
C SER A 843 -31.25 -3.80 25.53
N ILE A 844 -31.15 -5.13 25.60
CA ILE A 844 -30.54 -5.98 24.56
C ILE A 844 -31.49 -7.12 24.23
N GLU A 845 -31.88 -7.31 22.96
CA GLU A 845 -32.78 -8.42 22.61
C GLU A 845 -32.13 -9.80 22.84
N LEU A 846 -32.95 -10.83 23.05
CA LEU A 846 -32.47 -12.18 23.39
C LEU A 846 -31.44 -12.73 22.39
N ALA A 847 -31.67 -12.48 21.10
CA ALA A 847 -30.83 -12.96 19.99
C ALA A 847 -30.02 -11.82 19.33
N ALA A 848 -29.72 -10.76 20.08
CA ALA A 848 -28.92 -9.62 19.61
C ALA A 848 -27.73 -9.38 20.54
N ALA A 849 -26.56 -9.16 19.94
CA ALA A 849 -25.33 -8.65 20.58
C ALA A 849 -24.92 -9.38 21.87
N GLN A 850 -24.14 -10.45 21.72
CA GLN A 850 -23.70 -11.32 22.82
C GLN A 850 -22.18 -11.23 23.01
N THR A 851 -21.70 -11.55 24.22
CA THR A 851 -20.26 -11.79 24.46
C THR A 851 -19.86 -13.18 23.96
N VAL A 852 -20.78 -14.13 24.06
CA VAL A 852 -20.66 -15.51 23.56
C VAL A 852 -21.95 -15.82 22.81
N ASP A 853 -21.86 -15.99 21.49
CA ASP A 853 -23.00 -16.26 20.62
C ASP A 853 -22.89 -17.68 20.01
N ILE A 854 -23.74 -18.59 20.49
CA ILE A 854 -23.84 -19.97 20.01
C ILE A 854 -25.33 -20.27 19.77
N PRO A 855 -25.92 -19.66 18.72
CA PRO A 855 -27.34 -19.74 18.42
C PRO A 855 -27.74 -21.14 17.95
N GLY A 856 -29.03 -21.41 17.90
CA GLY A 856 -29.60 -22.69 17.47
C GLY A 856 -30.49 -23.33 18.53
N ASN A 857 -30.81 -24.61 18.38
CA ASN A 857 -31.72 -25.32 19.28
C ASN A 857 -31.20 -26.72 19.62
N ALA A 858 -31.07 -27.04 20.91
CA ALA A 858 -30.62 -28.36 21.35
C ALA A 858 -31.50 -29.53 20.86
N ALA A 859 -32.76 -29.28 20.48
CA ALA A 859 -33.62 -30.28 19.85
C ALA A 859 -33.08 -30.81 18.51
N THR A 860 -32.16 -30.09 17.86
CA THR A 860 -31.52 -30.54 16.60
C THR A 860 -30.28 -31.40 16.82
N TRP A 861 -29.80 -31.53 18.06
CA TRP A 861 -28.60 -32.32 18.36
C TRP A 861 -28.83 -33.79 18.07
N THR A 862 -27.96 -34.37 17.24
CA THR A 862 -28.01 -35.79 16.91
C THR A 862 -27.21 -36.62 17.90
N ALA A 863 -27.49 -37.92 17.96
CA ALA A 863 -26.69 -38.87 18.73
C ALA A 863 -25.23 -38.87 18.26
N ASP A 864 -24.99 -38.74 16.95
CA ASP A 864 -23.65 -38.70 16.37
C ASP A 864 -22.86 -37.48 16.87
N TYR A 865 -23.48 -36.30 16.91
CA TYR A 865 -22.85 -35.09 17.46
C TYR A 865 -22.49 -35.25 18.94
N LEU A 866 -23.42 -35.78 19.74
CA LEU A 866 -23.24 -35.90 21.19
C LEU A 866 -22.21 -36.98 21.55
N ASN A 867 -22.24 -38.11 20.84
CA ASN A 867 -21.45 -39.31 21.15
C ASN A 867 -20.10 -39.35 20.43
N SER A 868 -19.91 -38.61 19.33
CA SER A 868 -18.61 -38.58 18.65
C SER A 868 -17.52 -38.03 19.56
N ASP A 869 -16.42 -38.74 19.66
CA ASP A 869 -15.22 -38.31 20.39
C ASP A 869 -14.55 -37.07 19.79
N TYR A 870 -14.90 -36.71 18.54
CA TYR A 870 -14.27 -35.66 17.75
C TYR A 870 -15.20 -34.51 17.36
N SER A 871 -16.45 -34.51 17.82
CA SER A 871 -17.27 -33.29 17.77
C SER A 871 -16.55 -32.18 18.53
N TRP A 872 -16.52 -30.98 17.95
CA TRP A 872 -15.86 -29.84 18.57
C TRP A 872 -16.75 -29.25 19.67
N ILE A 873 -16.31 -29.38 20.92
CA ILE A 873 -17.04 -28.94 22.13
C ILE A 873 -16.14 -27.98 22.93
N PRO A 874 -16.47 -26.68 23.00
CA PRO A 874 -15.64 -25.71 23.67
C PRO A 874 -15.91 -25.63 25.19
N ARG A 875 -14.83 -25.41 25.93
CA ARG A 875 -14.87 -24.78 27.25
C ARG A 875 -14.52 -23.30 27.08
N ILE A 876 -15.45 -22.44 27.45
CA ILE A 876 -15.36 -20.99 27.30
C ILE A 876 -15.16 -20.39 28.68
N ILE A 877 -14.03 -19.73 28.87
CA ILE A 877 -13.64 -19.09 30.12
C ILE A 877 -13.69 -17.58 29.89
N LEU A 878 -14.48 -16.86 30.67
CA LEU A 878 -14.57 -15.42 30.67
C LEU A 878 -13.92 -14.89 31.94
N GLU A 879 -12.95 -13.98 31.81
CA GLU A 879 -12.30 -13.33 32.92
C GLU A 879 -12.44 -11.81 32.75
N ASN A 880 -12.95 -11.11 33.77
CA ASN A 880 -13.11 -9.66 33.75
C ASN A 880 -13.81 -9.12 32.48
N CYS A 881 -14.88 -9.77 32.02
CA CYS A 881 -15.69 -9.30 30.89
C CYS A 881 -16.86 -8.44 31.42
N ILE A 882 -17.13 -7.30 30.78
CA ILE A 882 -18.07 -6.28 31.30
C ILE A 882 -18.96 -5.74 30.16
N PRO A 883 -20.26 -6.09 30.14
CA PRO A 883 -20.81 -7.28 30.75
C PRO A 883 -20.50 -8.54 29.92
N ALA A 884 -20.51 -9.69 30.57
CA ALA A 884 -20.67 -11.00 29.95
C ALA A 884 -22.15 -11.25 29.62
N ILE A 885 -22.45 -11.47 28.35
CA ILE A 885 -23.78 -11.81 27.84
C ILE A 885 -23.68 -13.16 27.13
N ILE A 886 -24.19 -14.21 27.76
CA ILE A 886 -24.03 -15.59 27.28
C ILE A 886 -25.32 -16.07 26.59
N HIS A 887 -25.21 -16.40 25.31
CA HIS A 887 -26.27 -17.02 24.51
C HIS A 887 -25.77 -18.34 23.95
N ALA A 888 -26.09 -19.46 24.61
CA ALA A 888 -25.64 -20.78 24.20
C ALA A 888 -26.75 -21.85 24.11
N PRO A 889 -27.84 -21.61 23.36
CA PRO A 889 -28.89 -22.59 23.17
C PRO A 889 -28.55 -23.70 22.15
N GLY A 890 -27.65 -23.44 21.19
CA GLY A 890 -27.59 -24.24 19.97
C GLY A 890 -26.47 -25.27 19.83
N ALA A 891 -25.48 -25.27 20.72
CA ALA A 891 -24.45 -26.31 20.72
C ALA A 891 -23.96 -26.63 22.13
N LYS A 892 -23.40 -27.82 22.32
CA LYS A 892 -22.89 -28.23 23.64
C LYS A 892 -21.64 -27.44 23.98
N ALA A 893 -21.62 -26.83 25.16
CA ALA A 893 -20.50 -26.04 25.65
C ALA A 893 -20.46 -26.02 27.18
N VAL A 894 -19.30 -25.67 27.74
CA VAL A 894 -19.12 -25.36 29.16
C VAL A 894 -18.68 -23.91 29.28
N VAL A 895 -19.33 -23.14 30.17
CA VAL A 895 -19.00 -21.72 30.37
C VAL A 895 -18.58 -21.49 31.82
N ASP A 896 -17.39 -20.95 32.02
CA ASP A 896 -16.91 -20.46 33.31
C ASP A 896 -16.70 -18.96 33.26
N ILE A 897 -17.15 -18.25 34.29
CA ILE A 897 -17.03 -16.80 34.42
C ILE A 897 -16.31 -16.51 35.74
N HIS A 898 -15.24 -15.73 35.66
CA HIS A 898 -14.41 -15.31 36.79
C HIS A 898 -14.29 -13.79 36.82
N GLY A 899 -14.95 -13.15 37.79
CA GLY A 899 -14.97 -11.69 37.88
C GLY A 899 -15.71 -11.00 36.73
N GLY A 900 -15.59 -9.67 36.68
CA GLY A 900 -16.32 -8.83 35.73
C GLY A 900 -17.79 -8.65 36.12
N LYS A 901 -18.65 -8.39 35.12
CA LYS A 901 -20.09 -8.19 35.30
C LYS A 901 -20.85 -9.17 34.43
N LEU A 902 -21.78 -9.94 34.96
CA LEU A 902 -22.66 -10.84 34.22
C LEU A 902 -24.03 -10.20 34.00
N ALA A 903 -24.49 -10.18 32.75
CA ALA A 903 -25.79 -9.60 32.38
C ALA A 903 -26.81 -10.60 31.83
N ARG A 904 -26.36 -11.76 31.34
CA ARG A 904 -27.26 -12.79 30.79
C ARG A 904 -26.62 -14.17 30.79
N VAL A 905 -27.42 -15.18 31.14
CA VAL A 905 -27.12 -16.59 30.81
C VAL A 905 -28.35 -17.22 30.20
N TYR A 906 -28.31 -17.49 28.89
CA TYR A 906 -29.39 -18.15 28.18
C TYR A 906 -28.93 -19.46 27.53
N THR A 907 -29.59 -20.56 27.91
CA THR A 907 -29.30 -21.91 27.41
C THR A 907 -30.52 -22.58 26.78
N ASN A 908 -31.67 -21.90 26.74
CA ASN A 908 -32.94 -22.48 26.30
C ASN A 908 -33.28 -23.85 26.95
N GLY A 909 -32.93 -24.02 28.23
CA GLY A 909 -33.19 -25.25 28.99
C GLY A 909 -32.30 -26.45 28.65
N ASN A 910 -31.32 -26.29 27.75
CA ASN A 910 -30.42 -27.38 27.37
C ASN A 910 -29.45 -27.75 28.51
N SER A 911 -28.61 -28.77 28.28
CA SER A 911 -27.68 -29.29 29.30
C SER A 911 -26.40 -28.48 29.50
N ASN A 912 -26.23 -27.34 28.83
CA ASN A 912 -25.05 -26.48 29.02
C ASN A 912 -25.04 -25.93 30.43
N ARG A 913 -23.88 -26.00 31.08
CA ARG A 913 -23.69 -25.54 32.46
C ARG A 913 -22.85 -24.27 32.45
N CYS A 914 -23.21 -23.36 33.36
CA CYS A 914 -22.44 -22.15 33.61
C CYS A 914 -21.98 -22.13 35.07
N ARG A 915 -20.71 -21.78 35.30
CA ARG A 915 -20.19 -21.48 36.64
C ARG A 915 -19.79 -20.02 36.68
N VAL A 916 -20.25 -19.31 37.71
CA VAL A 916 -19.96 -17.88 37.89
C VAL A 916 -19.30 -17.71 39.25
N THR A 917 -18.11 -17.12 39.27
CA THR A 917 -17.32 -16.94 40.49
C THR A 917 -16.85 -15.49 40.59
N GLY A 918 -17.19 -14.81 41.69
CA GLY A 918 -16.63 -13.48 41.99
C GLY A 918 -17.06 -12.34 41.07
N ALA A 919 -18.17 -12.47 40.34
CA ALA A 919 -18.65 -11.44 39.41
C ALA A 919 -19.77 -10.59 40.01
N ASP A 920 -19.91 -9.35 39.55
CA ASP A 920 -21.15 -8.59 39.74
C ASP A 920 -22.23 -9.12 38.79
N ILE A 921 -23.48 -9.20 39.22
CA ILE A 921 -24.60 -9.68 38.41
C ILE A 921 -25.63 -8.57 38.29
N GLU A 922 -25.77 -8.02 37.09
CA GLU A 922 -26.72 -6.97 36.73
C GLU A 922 -27.39 -7.38 35.42
N LEU A 923 -28.59 -7.96 35.52
CA LEU A 923 -29.26 -8.52 34.34
C LEU A 923 -29.74 -7.41 33.40
N ILE A 924 -29.38 -7.52 32.12
CA ILE A 924 -29.87 -6.61 31.07
C ILE A 924 -31.12 -7.23 30.43
N PRO A 925 -32.28 -6.56 30.53
CA PRO A 925 -33.51 -7.06 29.94
C PRO A 925 -33.51 -6.90 28.41
N ASP A 926 -34.48 -7.54 27.75
CA ASP A 926 -34.86 -7.13 26.40
C ASP A 926 -35.85 -5.95 26.41
N ALA A 927 -36.29 -5.54 25.22
CA ALA A 927 -37.23 -4.43 25.05
C ALA A 927 -38.60 -4.64 25.71
N ALA A 928 -38.96 -5.89 26.06
CA ALA A 928 -40.19 -6.20 26.81
C ALA A 928 -39.96 -6.23 28.33
N GLY A 929 -38.74 -5.94 28.81
CA GLY A 929 -38.39 -5.99 30.22
C GLY A 929 -38.03 -7.41 30.71
N VAL A 930 -37.92 -8.40 29.83
CA VAL A 930 -37.66 -9.79 30.20
C VAL A 930 -36.17 -9.97 30.51
N THR A 931 -35.87 -10.53 31.68
CA THR A 931 -34.51 -10.88 32.11
C THR A 931 -34.23 -12.37 31.86
N TYR A 932 -33.00 -12.68 31.46
CA TYR A 932 -32.61 -14.02 31.02
C TYR A 932 -31.47 -14.59 31.86
N PHE A 933 -31.80 -15.54 32.74
CA PHE A 933 -30.85 -16.22 33.60
C PHE A 933 -31.26 -17.68 33.80
N ALA A 934 -30.50 -18.62 33.22
CA ALA A 934 -30.72 -20.06 33.34
C ALA A 934 -30.34 -20.58 34.74
N ALA A 935 -31.15 -20.23 35.74
CA ALA A 935 -30.91 -20.48 37.16
C ALA A 935 -30.61 -21.94 37.51
N ASP A 936 -31.31 -22.88 36.87
CA ASP A 936 -31.16 -24.31 37.14
C ASP A 936 -29.87 -24.90 36.54
N LYS A 937 -29.23 -24.19 35.61
CA LYS A 937 -27.98 -24.56 34.93
C LYS A 937 -26.77 -23.73 35.37
N THR A 938 -26.98 -22.73 36.21
CA THR A 938 -25.95 -21.76 36.59
C THR A 938 -25.64 -21.89 38.08
N LEU A 939 -24.38 -22.16 38.42
CA LEU A 939 -23.89 -22.17 39.80
C LEU A 939 -23.11 -20.88 40.06
N VAL A 940 -23.57 -20.07 41.02
CA VAL A 940 -23.01 -18.76 41.33
C VAL A 940 -22.34 -18.77 42.71
N THR A 941 -21.10 -18.34 42.82
CA THR A 941 -20.35 -18.33 44.09
C THR A 941 -19.62 -17.01 44.29
N GLY A 942 -19.76 -16.41 45.47
CA GLY A 942 -19.01 -15.19 45.82
C GLY A 942 -19.37 -13.96 44.99
N CYS A 943 -20.60 -13.87 44.47
CA CYS A 943 -21.01 -12.82 43.52
C CYS A 943 -21.90 -11.76 44.18
N SER A 944 -21.77 -10.52 43.74
CA SER A 944 -22.64 -9.39 44.13
C SER A 944 -23.80 -9.26 43.16
N TRP A 945 -25.03 -9.24 43.64
CA TRP A 945 -26.24 -9.11 42.82
C TRP A 945 -26.81 -7.69 42.93
N LEU A 946 -26.86 -7.02 41.78
CA LEU A 946 -27.41 -5.68 41.61
C LEU A 946 -28.85 -5.76 41.11
N ASN A 947 -29.54 -4.61 41.15
CA ASN A 947 -30.83 -4.49 40.48
C ASN A 947 -30.69 -4.79 38.98
N PRO A 948 -31.60 -5.56 38.37
CA PRO A 948 -31.66 -5.63 36.92
C PRO A 948 -31.76 -4.23 36.30
N ALA A 949 -31.11 -4.06 35.15
CA ALA A 949 -31.06 -2.79 34.45
C ALA A 949 -32.46 -2.37 33.96
N SER A 950 -32.64 -1.07 33.69
CA SER A 950 -33.93 -0.50 33.25
C SER A 950 -35.10 -0.73 34.22
N GLY A 951 -34.83 -1.06 35.49
CA GLY A 951 -35.86 -1.34 36.48
C GLY A 951 -36.60 -2.67 36.27
N ALA A 952 -36.07 -3.55 35.44
CA ALA A 952 -36.66 -4.87 35.22
C ALA A 952 -36.69 -5.70 36.52
N THR A 953 -37.55 -6.71 36.53
CA THR A 953 -37.65 -7.65 37.65
C THR A 953 -37.10 -9.01 37.23
N TYR A 954 -36.33 -9.64 38.11
CA TYR A 954 -35.91 -11.03 37.96
C TYR A 954 -36.71 -11.93 38.91
N PRO A 955 -37.62 -12.78 38.38
CA PRO A 955 -38.47 -13.63 39.22
C PRO A 955 -37.81 -14.97 39.60
N GLY A 956 -36.67 -15.32 39.02
CA GLY A 956 -36.05 -16.64 39.24
C GLY A 956 -35.32 -16.77 40.59
N THR A 957 -35.00 -18.01 40.96
CA THR A 957 -34.23 -18.34 42.17
C THR A 957 -32.74 -18.48 41.86
N LEU A 958 -31.87 -18.10 42.79
CA LEU A 958 -30.41 -18.27 42.65
C LEU A 958 -29.93 -19.59 43.24
N ARG A 959 -28.93 -20.21 42.59
CA ARG A 959 -28.18 -21.36 43.13
C ARG A 959 -26.74 -20.99 43.44
N GLY A 960 -26.25 -21.50 44.57
CA GLY A 960 -24.87 -21.39 45.03
C GLY A 960 -24.76 -20.65 46.36
N SER A 961 -23.57 -20.15 46.71
CA SER A 961 -23.23 -19.73 48.07
C SER A 961 -22.38 -18.47 48.11
N GLY A 962 -22.44 -17.74 49.23
CA GLY A 962 -21.62 -16.54 49.45
C GLY A 962 -21.98 -15.39 48.51
N ASN A 963 -23.24 -15.28 48.09
CA ASN A 963 -23.71 -14.21 47.21
C ASN A 963 -24.42 -13.13 48.03
N GLU A 964 -24.27 -11.86 47.64
CA GLU A 964 -24.85 -10.71 48.36
C GLU A 964 -25.81 -9.92 47.45
N MET A 965 -27.05 -9.68 47.91
CA MET A 965 -27.97 -8.74 47.25
C MET A 965 -27.70 -7.31 47.70
N ILE A 966 -27.27 -6.46 46.77
CA ILE A 966 -27.01 -5.03 46.99
C ILE A 966 -28.18 -4.16 46.47
N GLY A 967 -29.08 -4.75 45.67
CA GLY A 967 -30.25 -4.07 45.10
C GLY A 967 -31.50 -4.00 45.99
N GLU A 968 -32.57 -3.46 45.40
CA GLU A 968 -33.91 -3.46 45.95
C GLU A 968 -34.53 -4.85 45.84
N SER A 969 -35.01 -5.40 46.96
CA SER A 969 -35.66 -6.71 47.00
C SER A 969 -36.86 -6.80 46.05
N ALA A 970 -37.60 -5.71 45.80
CA ALA A 970 -38.73 -5.69 44.87
C ALA A 970 -38.34 -6.07 43.43
N LYS A 971 -37.10 -5.79 43.01
CA LYS A 971 -36.62 -6.11 41.66
C LYS A 971 -36.04 -7.52 41.55
N ALA A 972 -35.78 -8.18 42.67
CA ALA A 972 -35.36 -9.57 42.72
C ALA A 972 -35.87 -10.26 44.00
N PRO A 973 -37.20 -10.48 44.12
CA PRO A 973 -37.86 -10.83 45.39
C PRO A 973 -37.44 -12.18 45.98
N ASN A 974 -36.90 -13.07 45.14
CA ASN A 974 -36.51 -14.43 45.52
C ASN A 974 -35.02 -14.59 45.81
N LEU A 975 -34.26 -13.48 45.84
CA LEU A 975 -32.82 -13.52 46.12
C LEU A 975 -32.54 -13.18 47.60
N PRO A 976 -31.57 -13.83 48.24
CA PRO A 976 -31.32 -13.66 49.67
C PRO A 976 -30.81 -12.24 49.98
N ALA A 977 -31.58 -11.46 50.73
CA ALA A 977 -31.10 -10.20 51.31
C ALA A 977 -29.95 -10.49 52.27
N LYS A 978 -28.77 -9.89 52.05
CA LYS A 978 -27.53 -10.03 52.87
C LYS A 978 -27.36 -11.42 53.51
N ALA A 979 -26.87 -12.41 52.75
CA ALA A 979 -26.72 -13.75 53.33
C ALA A 979 -25.59 -13.87 54.38
N PHE A 980 -24.58 -12.98 54.40
CA PHE A 980 -23.49 -12.87 55.41
C PHE A 980 -22.90 -11.44 55.24
N ILE A 981 -22.52 -10.62 56.23
CA ILE A 981 -22.00 -10.77 57.61
C ILE A 981 -22.65 -9.67 58.49
N GLU A 982 -23.25 -10.05 59.62
CA GLU A 982 -23.38 -9.16 60.79
C GLU A 982 -22.00 -9.10 61.48
N GLU A 983 -21.51 -7.87 61.67
CA GLU A 983 -20.36 -7.40 62.47
C GLU A 983 -18.94 -7.92 62.17
#